data_AF-S0GH14-F1
#
_entry.id   AF-S0GH14-F1
#
_cell.length_a   1.000
_cell.length_b   1.000
_cell.length_c   1.000
_cell.angle_alpha   90.00
_cell.angle_beta   90.00
_cell.angle_gamma   90.00
#
_symmetry.space_group_name_H-M   'P 1'
#
loop_
_entity.id
_entity.type
_entity.pdbx_description
1 polymer ?
#
loop_
_entity_poly.entity_id
_entity_poly.type
_entity_poly.pdbx_seq_one_letter_code
_entity_poly.pdbx_strand_id
1 'polypeptide(L)'
;MLQTFLPLFIMTFGICLFIVLMQFLWRYIDDMVGKGLGIPVLGEMFFYAALFLLPMALPLAILLASLMTFGNLGERLELLAMKSAGVSLIHIMRPLIITIGIISIGAFFFQNNAMPVVQVKLYSLLYSMRQKSPELDIPEGVFYGEITGYNVYVKEKNNQTGLLKDVMIYDYSKGFNNARVILADSGRLKTSADKLFLVLSLFNGESFENLSEGQTGSNNRKTAVPYRRETFSTKDILIGFDANFTRTDESFMQNQYMGKQLKDLQTSIDSMTVRLDSIKAINSKNVYDMSYKKTFSKPKRELSQQAETGTGNTATANDADSLTKISNEPVKIINFDSLYKAEAPSGQAALLVRAKSNIESVKADYYFKAATLGDEAYKVRRHLTEWHKKFTLSFACMVFFFIGAPLGAIIRKGGLGMPVVISVILFIFYYIIDNIGFKMARDGIWEAWEGMWLSSAILAPLGIFLTYKAVNDSVILNADTYLNAIKNFIGKRAGRKVEKKEVIIFNPDYAAMLPRLDKLAENCAEYLKSHKRWLNYFTFWKQGGKDHTAEQLATEMEGIIEELGNSDQNLVLNKLMDYPVIGGYNQLNANLNGKIGLAFGIFFPIGLPVYLLATYQRKLLRHDIQVVQKTSRELEDMIRNLEIKN
;
A
#
# COMPACT_ATOMS: atom_id res chain seq x y z
N MET A 1 31.30 0.91 22.56
CA MET A 1 30.11 1.20 21.72
C MET A 1 30.46 1.60 20.30
N LEU A 2 31.15 2.72 20.04
CA LEU A 2 31.42 3.12 18.63
C LEU A 2 32.31 2.12 17.88
N GLN A 3 33.36 1.64 18.53
CA GLN A 3 34.30 0.65 17.95
C GLN A 3 33.62 -0.67 17.58
N THR A 4 32.56 -1.06 18.29
CA THR A 4 31.79 -2.27 17.96
C THR A 4 30.72 -1.98 16.91
N PHE A 5 30.02 -0.85 17.00
CA PHE A 5 28.93 -0.51 16.08
C PHE A 5 29.40 -0.20 14.66
N LEU A 6 30.44 0.61 14.48
CA LEU A 6 30.82 1.14 13.16
C LEU A 6 31.23 0.03 12.17
N PRO A 7 32.06 -0.96 12.53
CA PRO A 7 32.40 -2.07 11.64
C PRO A 7 31.18 -2.93 11.29
N LEU A 8 30.31 -3.20 12.28
CA LEU A 8 29.05 -3.92 12.06
C LEU A 8 28.12 -3.16 11.11
N PHE A 9 28.00 -1.84 11.28
CA PHE A 9 27.21 -0.99 10.41
C PHE A 9 27.72 -1.00 8.97
N ILE A 10 29.03 -0.84 8.74
CA ILE A 10 29.60 -0.86 7.39
C ILE A 10 29.40 -2.23 6.72
N MET A 11 29.63 -3.32 7.45
CA MET A 11 29.43 -4.68 6.95
C MET A 11 27.97 -4.92 6.58
N THR A 12 27.04 -4.63 7.49
CA THR A 12 25.61 -4.85 7.28
C THR A 12 25.06 -3.94 6.20
N PHE A 13 25.51 -2.69 6.11
CA PHE A 13 25.19 -1.77 5.02
C PHE A 13 25.66 -2.32 3.67
N GLY A 14 26.89 -2.82 3.58
CA GLY A 14 27.41 -3.46 2.37
C GLY A 14 26.57 -4.66 1.93
N ILE A 15 26.22 -5.54 2.88
CA ILE A 15 25.36 -6.71 2.60
C ILE A 15 23.97 -6.28 2.13
N CYS A 16 23.35 -5.32 2.81
CA CYS A 16 22.00 -4.86 2.46
C CYS A 16 21.98 -4.14 1.12
N LEU A 17 22.98 -3.29 0.85
CA LEU A 17 23.15 -2.64 -0.44
C LEU A 17 23.35 -3.67 -1.56
N PHE A 18 24.15 -4.70 -1.33
CA PHE A 18 24.36 -5.78 -2.29
C PHE A 18 23.07 -6.57 -2.59
N ILE A 19 22.30 -6.93 -1.56
CA ILE A 19 21.02 -7.63 -1.74
C ILE A 19 20.05 -6.80 -2.59
N VAL A 20 19.88 -5.52 -2.25
CA VAL A 20 18.97 -4.63 -2.97
C VAL A 20 19.49 -4.35 -4.40
N LEU A 21 20.81 -4.25 -4.59
CA LEU A 21 21.42 -4.12 -5.91
C LEU A 21 21.21 -5.37 -6.78
N MET A 22 21.31 -6.57 -6.20
CA MET A 22 21.01 -7.81 -6.91
C MET A 22 19.53 -7.91 -7.30
N GLN A 23 18.62 -7.49 -6.42
CA GLN A 23 17.20 -7.38 -6.76
C GLN A 23 16.98 -6.43 -7.95
N PHE A 24 17.68 -5.30 -7.97
CA PHE A 24 17.63 -4.36 -9.09
C PHE A 24 18.19 -4.98 -10.38
N LEU A 25 19.32 -5.68 -10.32
CA LEU A 25 19.91 -6.36 -11.47
C LEU A 25 18.93 -7.34 -12.10
N TRP A 26 18.27 -8.18 -11.29
CA TRP A 26 17.24 -9.10 -11.77
C TRP A 26 16.04 -8.39 -12.41
N ARG A 27 15.65 -7.23 -11.87
CA ARG A 27 14.51 -6.45 -12.41
C ARG A 27 14.80 -5.85 -13.78
N TYR A 28 16.07 -5.57 -14.10
CA TYR A 28 16.50 -4.91 -15.33
C TYR A 28 17.40 -5.80 -16.21
N ILE A 29 17.49 -7.11 -15.93
CA ILE A 29 18.37 -8.03 -16.66
C ILE A 29 18.02 -8.10 -18.14
N ASP A 30 16.74 -8.12 -18.47
CA ASP A 30 16.24 -8.13 -19.85
C ASP A 30 16.57 -6.83 -20.58
N ASP A 31 16.68 -5.72 -19.83
CA ASP A 31 17.10 -4.43 -20.36
C ASP A 31 18.61 -4.37 -20.68
N MET A 32 19.41 -5.35 -20.22
CA MET A 32 20.87 -5.36 -20.31
C MET A 32 21.43 -6.50 -21.18
N VAL A 33 20.86 -7.70 -21.04
CA VAL A 33 21.40 -8.93 -21.66
C VAL A 33 21.09 -8.94 -23.16
N GLY A 34 22.08 -9.29 -23.97
CA GLY A 34 21.92 -9.44 -25.43
C GLY A 34 21.97 -8.14 -26.25
N LYS A 35 22.10 -6.95 -25.62
CA LYS A 35 22.05 -5.64 -26.31
C LYS A 35 23.40 -5.06 -26.75
N GLY A 36 24.49 -5.82 -26.65
CA GLY A 36 25.84 -5.36 -27.05
C GLY A 36 26.28 -4.06 -26.36
N LEU A 37 25.91 -3.89 -25.08
CA LEU A 37 26.31 -2.73 -24.28
C LEU A 37 27.79 -2.85 -23.90
N GLY A 38 28.54 -1.75 -24.03
CA GLY A 38 29.92 -1.73 -23.58
C GLY A 38 30.01 -1.88 -22.07
N ILE A 39 30.98 -2.67 -21.58
CA ILE A 39 31.25 -2.87 -20.14
C ILE A 39 31.35 -1.54 -19.36
N PRO A 40 31.94 -0.45 -19.88
CA PRO A 40 31.97 0.83 -19.17
C PRO A 40 30.59 1.42 -18.89
N VAL A 41 29.63 1.28 -19.81
CA VAL A 41 28.25 1.80 -19.65
C VAL A 41 27.51 1.01 -18.59
N LEU A 42 27.69 -0.32 -18.57
CA LEU A 42 27.16 -1.17 -17.52
C LEU A 42 27.76 -0.79 -16.16
N GLY A 43 29.08 -0.59 -16.07
CA GLY A 43 29.74 -0.15 -14.84
C GLY A 43 29.23 1.20 -14.31
N GLU A 44 29.09 2.20 -15.18
CA GLU A 44 28.50 3.50 -14.84
C GLU A 44 27.06 3.34 -14.32
N MET A 45 26.25 2.51 -14.97
CA MET A 45 24.88 2.21 -14.55
C MET A 45 24.83 1.54 -13.17
N PHE A 46 25.65 0.51 -12.94
CA PHE A 46 25.73 -0.17 -11.64
C PHE A 46 26.12 0.80 -10.52
N PHE A 47 27.04 1.72 -10.80
CA PHE A 47 27.45 2.73 -9.84
C PHE A 47 26.29 3.67 -9.48
N TYR A 48 25.57 4.21 -10.47
CA TYR A 48 24.39 5.04 -10.19
C TYR A 48 23.23 4.26 -9.56
N ALA A 49 23.03 3.00 -9.93
CA ALA A 49 22.04 2.12 -9.30
C ALA A 49 22.36 1.89 -7.82
N ALA A 50 23.62 1.65 -7.47
CA ALA A 50 24.04 1.53 -6.07
C ALA A 50 23.75 2.82 -5.27
N LEU A 51 24.06 3.99 -5.84
CA LEU A 51 23.76 5.28 -5.20
C LEU A 51 22.24 5.54 -5.07
N PHE A 52 21.45 5.12 -6.06
CA PHE A 52 19.99 5.25 -6.04
C PHE A 52 19.34 4.39 -4.95
N LEU A 53 19.90 3.21 -4.68
CA LEU A 53 19.36 2.25 -3.71
C LEU A 53 19.81 2.50 -2.27
N LEU A 54 20.80 3.38 -2.08
CA LEU A 54 21.38 3.71 -0.77
C LEU A 54 20.31 4.12 0.27
N PRO A 55 19.34 5.00 -0.02
CA PRO A 55 18.26 5.33 0.91
C PRO A 55 17.41 4.16 1.39
N MET A 56 17.22 3.14 0.56
CA MET A 56 16.45 1.97 0.97
C MET A 56 17.28 1.05 1.86
N ALA A 57 18.58 0.93 1.58
CA ALA A 57 19.51 0.09 2.33
C ALA A 57 19.88 0.68 3.71
N LEU A 58 19.94 2.01 3.82
CA LEU A 58 20.48 2.70 5.01
C LEU A 58 19.64 2.45 6.29
N PRO A 59 18.31 2.64 6.32
CA PRO A 59 17.51 2.39 7.53
C PRO A 59 17.51 0.91 7.94
N LEU A 60 17.51 0.00 6.95
CA LEU A 60 17.62 -1.44 7.18
C LEU A 60 18.96 -1.79 7.85
N ALA A 61 20.06 -1.25 7.33
CA ALA A 61 21.39 -1.45 7.88
C ALA A 61 21.51 -0.91 9.31
N ILE A 62 20.94 0.26 9.60
CA ILE A 62 20.92 0.82 10.96
C ILE A 62 20.15 -0.09 11.92
N LEU A 63 18.97 -0.57 11.51
CA LEU A 63 18.17 -1.48 12.32
C LEU A 63 18.97 -2.74 12.67
N LEU A 64 19.55 -3.38 11.66
CA LEU A 64 20.28 -4.64 11.81
C LEU A 64 21.57 -4.46 12.63
N ALA A 65 22.36 -3.42 12.34
CA ALA A 65 23.58 -3.10 13.07
C ALA A 65 23.33 -2.75 14.53
N SER A 66 22.29 -1.95 14.82
CA SER A 66 21.94 -1.58 16.19
C SER A 66 21.45 -2.80 16.98
N LEU A 67 20.59 -3.62 16.38
CA LEU A 67 20.06 -4.81 17.01
C LEU A 67 21.17 -5.84 17.30
N MET A 68 22.08 -6.07 16.35
CA MET A 68 23.25 -6.93 16.56
C MET A 68 24.20 -6.37 17.63
N THR A 69 24.46 -5.06 17.63
CA THR A 69 25.37 -4.45 18.61
C THR A 69 24.83 -4.63 20.03
N PHE A 70 23.58 -4.26 20.28
CA PHE A 70 22.98 -4.41 21.61
C PHE A 70 22.66 -5.87 21.97
N GLY A 71 22.34 -6.71 20.98
CA GLY A 71 22.14 -8.14 21.15
C GLY A 71 23.42 -8.86 21.59
N ASN A 72 24.54 -8.61 20.91
CA ASN A 72 25.83 -9.19 21.27
C ASN A 72 26.29 -8.72 22.66
N LEU A 73 26.06 -7.45 23.01
CA LEU A 73 26.33 -6.93 24.35
C LEU A 73 25.42 -7.57 25.43
N GLY A 74 24.17 -7.88 25.08
CA GLY A 74 23.25 -8.61 25.94
C GLY A 74 23.66 -10.06 26.15
N GLU A 75 24.08 -10.74 25.09
CA GLU A 75 24.53 -12.14 25.10
C GLU A 75 25.82 -12.33 25.92
N ARG A 76 26.78 -11.40 25.76
CA ARG A 76 28.04 -11.40 26.54
C ARG A 76 27.89 -10.89 27.98
N LEU A 77 26.66 -10.59 28.42
CA LEU A 77 26.34 -10.01 29.72
C LEU A 77 27.02 -8.65 30.00
N GLU A 78 27.66 -8.03 29.02
CA GLU A 78 28.29 -6.70 29.12
C GLU A 78 27.23 -5.62 29.39
N LEU A 79 26.09 -5.71 28.70
CA LEU A 79 24.97 -4.78 28.91
C LEU A 79 24.38 -4.92 30.33
N LEU A 80 24.29 -6.15 30.83
CA LEU A 80 23.78 -6.42 32.18
C LEU A 80 24.73 -5.85 33.23
N ALA A 81 26.05 -6.05 33.08
CA ALA A 81 27.06 -5.49 33.97
C ALA A 81 27.00 -3.96 34.04
N MET A 82 26.84 -3.28 32.90
CA MET A 82 26.71 -1.81 32.85
C MET A 82 25.44 -1.32 33.55
N LYS A 83 24.30 -2.00 33.36
CA LYS A 83 23.05 -1.64 34.05
C LYS A 83 23.15 -1.87 35.56
N SER A 84 23.79 -2.94 36.00
CA SER A 84 24.05 -3.22 37.42
C SER A 84 24.97 -2.18 38.07
N ALA A 85 25.86 -1.54 37.29
CA ALA A 85 26.67 -0.41 37.74
C ALA A 85 25.89 0.93 37.82
N GLY A 86 24.57 0.92 37.61
CA GLY A 86 23.71 2.10 37.66
C GLY A 86 23.69 2.93 36.38
N VAL A 87 24.32 2.47 35.30
CA VAL A 87 24.31 3.19 34.03
C VAL A 87 23.02 2.89 33.27
N SER A 88 22.15 3.89 33.15
CA SER A 88 20.91 3.75 32.38
C SER A 88 21.16 3.43 30.90
N LEU A 89 20.23 2.69 30.27
CA LEU A 89 20.35 2.28 28.87
C LEU A 89 20.48 3.47 27.90
N ILE A 90 19.78 4.58 28.17
CA ILE A 90 19.85 5.79 27.34
C ILE A 90 21.24 6.42 27.33
N HIS A 91 21.98 6.35 28.45
CA HIS A 91 23.36 6.81 28.53
C HIS A 91 24.31 5.92 27.70
N ILE A 92 24.09 4.61 27.71
CA ILE A 92 24.85 3.65 26.88
C ILE A 92 24.58 3.90 25.38
N MET A 93 23.34 4.25 25.02
CA MET A 93 22.93 4.55 23.64
C MET A 93 23.39 5.93 23.13
N ARG A 94 23.64 6.90 24.01
CA ARG A 94 23.99 8.29 23.67
C ARG A 94 25.06 8.45 22.57
N PRO A 95 26.22 7.77 22.60
CA PRO A 95 27.22 7.91 21.53
C PRO A 95 26.68 7.44 20.17
N LEU A 96 25.83 6.40 20.14
CA LEU A 96 25.21 5.92 18.91
C LEU A 96 24.08 6.83 18.41
N ILE A 97 23.30 7.43 19.32
CA ILE A 97 22.30 8.45 18.97
C ILE A 97 22.96 9.61 18.23
N ILE A 98 24.11 10.09 18.72
CA ILE A 98 24.87 11.18 18.08
C ILE A 98 25.36 10.75 16.70
N THR A 99 25.96 9.57 16.58
CA THR A 99 26.44 9.05 15.28
C THR A 99 25.31 8.91 14.27
N ILE A 100 24.15 8.40 14.68
CA ILE A 100 23.00 8.20 13.80
C ILE A 100 22.31 9.52 13.46
N GLY A 101 22.33 10.50 14.38
CA GLY A 101 21.95 11.87 14.06
C GLY A 101 22.81 12.44 12.93
N ILE A 102 24.14 12.26 13.00
CA ILE A 102 25.05 12.70 11.93
C ILE A 102 24.77 11.95 10.61
N ILE A 103 24.56 10.64 10.65
CA ILE A 103 24.21 9.84 9.46
C ILE A 103 22.87 10.29 8.86
N SER A 104 21.87 10.58 9.68
CA SER A 104 20.54 11.04 9.24
C SER A 104 20.60 12.41 8.56
N ILE A 105 21.40 13.34 9.11
CA ILE A 105 21.68 14.64 8.48
C ILE A 105 22.42 14.43 7.14
N GLY A 106 23.44 13.58 7.10
CA GLY A 106 24.13 13.21 5.87
C GLY A 106 23.19 12.61 4.82
N ALA A 107 22.28 11.73 5.24
CA ALA A 107 21.26 11.14 4.38
C ALA A 107 20.30 12.19 3.81
N PHE A 108 19.95 13.23 4.59
CA PHE A 108 19.12 14.33 4.11
C PHE A 108 19.81 15.11 3.00
N PHE A 109 21.07 15.48 3.20
CA PHE A 109 21.87 16.16 2.17
C PHE A 109 22.08 15.30 0.93
N PHE A 110 22.32 14.00 1.10
CA PHE A 110 22.38 13.06 -0.01
C PHE A 110 21.08 13.04 -0.79
N GLN A 111 19.93 12.95 -0.11
CA GLN A 111 18.61 12.88 -0.72
C GLN A 111 18.18 14.21 -1.38
N ASN A 112 18.68 15.34 -0.88
CA ASN A 112 18.40 16.65 -1.45
C ASN A 112 19.28 16.97 -2.66
N ASN A 113 20.59 16.72 -2.57
CA ASN A 113 21.59 17.20 -3.54
C ASN A 113 22.08 16.11 -4.50
N ALA A 114 22.46 14.94 -3.96
CA ALA A 114 23.05 13.87 -4.78
C ALA A 114 21.99 13.02 -5.49
N MET A 115 20.92 12.67 -4.80
CA MET A 115 19.86 11.80 -5.32
C MET A 115 19.22 12.31 -6.61
N PRO A 116 18.86 13.61 -6.77
CA PRO A 116 18.26 14.07 -8.03
C PRO A 116 19.19 13.88 -9.22
N VAL A 117 20.50 14.14 -9.04
CA VAL A 117 21.51 13.96 -10.09
C VAL A 117 21.66 12.48 -10.43
N VAL A 118 21.72 11.61 -9.41
CA VAL A 118 21.82 10.15 -9.60
C VAL A 118 20.59 9.60 -10.31
N GLN A 119 19.39 10.04 -9.94
CA GLN A 119 18.14 9.61 -10.57
C GLN A 119 18.08 10.02 -12.04
N VAL A 120 18.37 11.29 -12.34
CA VAL A 120 18.38 11.80 -13.72
C VAL A 120 19.33 10.99 -14.59
N LYS A 121 20.56 10.76 -14.13
CA LYS A 121 21.58 9.99 -14.87
C LYS A 121 21.21 8.51 -15.01
N LEU A 122 20.68 7.88 -13.96
CA LEU A 122 20.26 6.48 -14.02
C LEU A 122 19.11 6.29 -15.00
N TYR A 123 18.07 7.13 -14.92
CA TYR A 123 16.91 7.01 -15.80
C TYR A 123 17.20 7.41 -17.24
N SER A 124 18.02 8.43 -17.49
CA SER A 124 18.44 8.78 -18.86
C SER A 124 19.26 7.64 -19.48
N LEU A 125 20.14 7.00 -18.70
CA LEU A 125 20.93 5.85 -19.14
C LEU A 125 20.03 4.64 -19.40
N LEU A 126 19.11 4.28 -18.48
CA LEU A 126 18.13 3.21 -18.69
C LEU A 126 17.29 3.44 -19.95
N TYR A 127 16.81 4.67 -20.16
CA TYR A 127 16.02 5.02 -21.34
C TYR A 127 16.82 4.93 -22.64
N SER A 128 18.10 5.34 -22.61
CA SER A 128 19.01 5.20 -23.75
C SER A 128 19.35 3.72 -24.05
N MET A 129 19.47 2.87 -23.02
CA MET A 129 19.67 1.43 -23.19
C MET A 129 18.45 0.71 -23.78
N ARG A 130 17.24 1.15 -23.44
CA ARG A 130 16.02 0.61 -24.05
C ARG A 130 15.92 0.95 -25.54
N GLN A 131 16.20 2.20 -25.90
CA GLN A 131 16.15 2.65 -27.29
C GLN A 131 17.21 2.00 -28.19
N LYS A 132 18.36 1.58 -27.63
CA LYS A 132 19.47 1.00 -28.40
C LYS A 132 19.15 -0.35 -29.05
N SER A 133 18.14 -1.10 -28.60
CA SER A 133 17.82 -2.41 -29.19
C SER A 133 16.31 -2.66 -29.28
N PRO A 134 15.60 -2.02 -30.22
CA PRO A 134 14.22 -2.38 -30.57
C PRO A 134 14.15 -3.76 -31.26
N GLU A 135 15.30 -4.29 -31.71
CA GLU A 135 15.42 -5.55 -32.44
C GLU A 135 14.92 -6.78 -31.67
N LEU A 136 14.93 -6.75 -30.34
CA LEU A 136 14.75 -7.97 -29.55
C LEU A 136 13.29 -8.31 -29.23
N ASP A 137 12.34 -7.36 -29.30
CA ASP A 137 11.06 -7.52 -28.61
C ASP A 137 9.84 -7.07 -29.44
N ILE A 138 9.75 -7.48 -30.72
CA ILE A 138 8.43 -7.52 -31.39
C ILE A 138 7.65 -8.70 -30.78
N PRO A 139 6.62 -8.47 -29.94
CA PRO A 139 5.80 -9.53 -29.38
C PRO A 139 5.00 -10.27 -30.46
N GLU A 140 4.84 -11.57 -30.29
CA GLU A 140 3.95 -12.37 -31.16
C GLU A 140 2.49 -12.03 -30.87
N GLY A 141 1.67 -11.90 -31.93
CA GLY A 141 0.23 -11.70 -31.83
C GLY A 141 -0.23 -10.32 -31.35
N VAL A 142 0.68 -9.33 -31.27
CA VAL A 142 0.37 -7.95 -30.86
C VAL A 142 0.96 -6.96 -31.86
N PHE A 143 0.29 -5.82 -32.08
CA PHE A 143 0.83 -4.72 -32.86
C PHE A 143 1.92 -3.99 -32.07
N TYR A 144 3.15 -4.04 -32.58
CA TYR A 144 4.31 -3.33 -32.05
C TYR A 144 4.46 -1.97 -32.73
N GLY A 145 4.30 -0.89 -31.97
CA GLY A 145 4.30 0.50 -32.47
C GLY A 145 5.46 1.36 -31.96
N GLU A 146 6.54 0.76 -31.45
CA GLU A 146 7.70 1.51 -30.96
C GLU A 146 8.69 1.88 -32.07
N ILE A 147 8.51 1.33 -33.28
CA ILE A 147 9.28 1.71 -34.47
C ILE A 147 8.66 3.00 -35.03
N THR A 148 9.47 4.05 -35.17
CA THR A 148 9.00 5.36 -35.62
C THR A 148 8.36 5.29 -37.02
N GLY A 149 7.06 5.58 -37.08
CA GLY A 149 6.29 5.60 -38.33
C GLY A 149 5.81 4.23 -38.83
N TYR A 150 6.06 3.13 -38.10
CA TYR A 150 5.63 1.78 -38.49
C TYR A 150 4.98 1.03 -37.33
N ASN A 151 3.81 0.45 -37.55
CA ASN A 151 3.23 -0.55 -36.65
C ASN A 151 3.37 -1.94 -37.26
N VAL A 152 4.11 -2.82 -36.59
CA VAL A 152 4.42 -4.18 -37.07
C VAL A 152 3.65 -5.21 -36.26
N TYR A 153 2.99 -6.13 -36.93
CA TYR A 153 2.34 -7.29 -36.35
C TYR A 153 3.00 -8.55 -36.91
N VAL A 154 3.32 -9.49 -36.01
CA VAL A 154 3.93 -10.78 -36.35
C VAL A 154 3.14 -11.87 -35.66
N LYS A 155 2.75 -12.90 -36.39
CA LYS A 155 1.98 -14.01 -35.83
C LYS A 155 2.84 -15.04 -35.11
N GLU A 156 3.99 -15.39 -35.69
CA GLU A 156 4.91 -16.38 -35.15
C GLU A 156 6.35 -15.93 -35.41
N LYS A 157 7.22 -15.99 -34.41
CA LYS A 157 8.63 -15.62 -34.50
C LYS A 157 9.48 -16.84 -34.20
N ASN A 158 10.35 -17.20 -35.13
CA ASN A 158 11.35 -18.22 -34.87
C ASN A 158 12.56 -17.61 -34.14
N ASN A 159 12.67 -17.90 -32.84
CA ASN A 159 13.72 -17.35 -31.97
C ASN A 159 15.15 -17.77 -32.36
N GLN A 160 15.35 -18.85 -33.13
CA GLN A 160 16.69 -19.31 -33.53
C GLN A 160 17.20 -18.64 -34.81
N THR A 161 16.30 -18.31 -35.74
CA THR A 161 16.64 -17.76 -37.06
C THR A 161 16.35 -16.26 -37.19
N GLY A 162 15.56 -15.70 -36.26
CA GLY A 162 15.07 -14.32 -36.31
C GLY A 162 14.07 -14.07 -37.45
N LEU A 163 13.49 -15.14 -38.00
CA LEU A 163 12.49 -15.07 -39.05
C LEU A 163 11.11 -14.82 -38.43
N LEU A 164 10.47 -13.75 -38.87
CA LEU A 164 9.10 -13.37 -38.54
C LEU A 164 8.19 -14.00 -39.61
N LYS A 165 7.12 -14.70 -39.22
CA LYS A 165 6.14 -15.26 -40.15
C LYS A 165 4.82 -14.50 -40.06
N ASP A 166 4.15 -14.40 -41.21
CA ASP A 166 2.82 -13.78 -41.35
C ASP A 166 2.85 -12.36 -40.76
N VAL A 167 3.59 -11.50 -41.46
CA VAL A 167 3.95 -10.15 -41.03
C VAL A 167 3.01 -9.14 -41.66
N MET A 168 2.38 -8.31 -40.84
CA MET A 168 1.53 -7.20 -41.28
C MET A 168 2.11 -5.89 -40.77
N ILE A 169 2.36 -4.94 -41.65
CA ILE A 169 2.99 -3.66 -41.33
C ILE A 169 2.09 -2.53 -41.80
N TYR A 170 1.79 -1.61 -40.90
CA TYR A 170 1.20 -0.32 -41.24
C TYR A 170 2.29 0.74 -41.25
N ASP A 171 2.55 1.31 -42.41
CA ASP A 171 3.49 2.40 -42.63
C ASP A 171 2.72 3.73 -42.62
N TYR A 172 2.96 4.52 -41.57
CA TYR A 172 2.40 5.86 -41.34
C TYR A 172 3.40 6.98 -41.65
N SER A 173 4.52 6.69 -42.31
CA SER A 173 5.58 7.69 -42.60
C SER A 173 5.08 8.91 -43.37
N LYS A 174 4.01 8.76 -44.17
CA LYS A 174 3.35 9.84 -44.93
C LYS A 174 2.11 10.45 -44.24
N GLY A 175 1.88 10.14 -42.96
CA GLY A 175 0.74 10.60 -42.18
C GLY A 175 -0.44 9.61 -42.13
N PHE A 176 -1.31 9.77 -41.12
CA PHE A 176 -2.37 8.81 -40.78
C PHE A 176 -3.36 8.53 -41.93
N ASN A 177 -3.66 9.53 -42.76
CA ASN A 177 -4.63 9.40 -43.86
C ASN A 177 -4.09 8.65 -45.08
N ASN A 178 -2.77 8.55 -45.23
CA ASN A 178 -2.10 7.91 -46.37
C ASN A 178 -1.32 6.66 -45.90
N ALA A 179 -1.89 5.91 -44.96
CA ALA A 179 -1.29 4.71 -44.42
C ALA A 179 -1.13 3.65 -45.53
N ARG A 180 0.07 3.08 -45.64
CA ARG A 180 0.35 1.94 -46.50
C ARG A 180 0.29 0.66 -45.67
N VAL A 181 -0.42 -0.34 -46.16
CA VAL A 181 -0.51 -1.66 -45.52
C VAL A 181 0.36 -2.64 -46.29
N ILE A 182 1.27 -3.32 -45.62
CA ILE A 182 2.16 -4.31 -46.20
C ILE A 182 1.90 -5.65 -45.52
N LEU A 183 1.59 -6.66 -46.30
CA LEU A 183 1.39 -8.04 -45.88
C LEU A 183 2.51 -8.88 -46.48
N ALA A 184 3.17 -9.71 -45.68
CA ALA A 184 4.24 -10.59 -46.13
C ALA A 184 4.20 -11.94 -45.43
N ASP A 185 4.51 -13.01 -46.16
CA ASP A 185 4.55 -14.37 -45.63
C ASP A 185 5.66 -14.52 -44.58
N SER A 186 6.81 -13.88 -44.82
CA SER A 186 7.88 -13.83 -43.85
C SER A 186 8.70 -12.54 -43.92
N GLY A 187 9.39 -12.23 -42.84
CA GLY A 187 10.26 -11.07 -42.76
C GLY A 187 11.44 -11.31 -41.83
N ARG A 188 12.47 -10.49 -41.98
CA ARG A 188 13.62 -10.47 -41.10
C ARG A 188 14.06 -9.04 -40.87
N LEU A 189 14.23 -8.69 -39.61
CA LEU A 189 14.79 -7.40 -39.20
C LEU A 189 16.29 -7.58 -38.97
N LYS A 190 17.12 -6.72 -39.58
CA LYS A 190 18.56 -6.66 -39.36
C LYS A 190 18.98 -5.21 -39.23
N THR A 191 20.00 -4.93 -38.42
CA THR A 191 20.66 -3.63 -38.46
C THR A 191 21.70 -3.59 -39.58
N SER A 192 21.74 -2.47 -40.30
CA SER A 192 22.74 -2.21 -41.35
C SER A 192 24.16 -2.24 -40.76
N ALA A 193 25.18 -2.53 -41.58
CA ALA A 193 26.58 -2.56 -41.14
C ALA A 193 27.03 -1.25 -40.48
N ASP A 194 26.51 -0.12 -40.99
CA ASP A 194 26.80 1.23 -40.50
C ASP A 194 25.98 1.60 -39.25
N LYS A 195 25.06 0.74 -38.81
CA LYS A 195 24.20 0.94 -37.63
C LYS A 195 23.27 2.17 -37.68
N LEU A 196 23.10 2.77 -38.86
CA LEU A 196 22.23 3.94 -39.08
C LEU A 196 20.83 3.61 -39.62
N PHE A 197 20.60 2.34 -39.99
CA PHE A 197 19.34 1.88 -40.55
C PHE A 197 18.98 0.51 -40.00
N LEU A 198 17.71 0.34 -39.64
CA LEU A 198 17.08 -0.96 -39.50
C LEU A 198 16.57 -1.39 -40.88
N VAL A 199 17.10 -2.50 -41.38
CA VAL A 199 16.73 -3.13 -42.64
C VAL A 199 15.68 -4.19 -42.33
N LEU A 200 14.43 -3.92 -42.72
CA LEU A 200 13.35 -4.89 -42.65
C LEU A 200 13.20 -5.55 -44.02
N SER A 201 13.75 -6.77 -44.15
CA SER A 201 13.65 -7.59 -45.35
C SER A 201 12.39 -8.44 -45.29
N LEU A 202 11.45 -8.19 -46.20
CA LEU A 202 10.20 -8.92 -46.34
C LEU A 202 10.27 -9.87 -47.54
N PHE A 203 9.69 -11.05 -47.41
CA PHE A 203 9.65 -12.09 -48.44
C PHE A 203 8.20 -12.44 -48.76
N ASN A 204 7.89 -12.48 -50.05
CA ASN A 204 6.60 -12.81 -50.64
C ASN A 204 5.44 -12.05 -50.00
N GLY A 205 5.10 -10.91 -50.57
CA GLY A 205 4.09 -10.04 -49.98
C GLY A 205 3.38 -9.12 -50.96
N GLU A 206 2.36 -8.45 -50.43
CA GLU A 206 1.56 -7.45 -51.10
C GLU A 206 1.56 -6.17 -50.29
N SER A 207 1.74 -5.04 -50.97
CA SER A 207 1.67 -3.70 -50.40
C SER A 207 0.51 -2.95 -51.04
N PHE A 208 -0.32 -2.34 -50.21
CA PHE A 208 -1.49 -1.58 -50.57
C PHE A 208 -1.36 -0.13 -50.08
N GLU A 209 -1.56 0.85 -50.97
CA GLU A 209 -1.54 2.28 -50.65
C GLU A 209 -2.68 2.99 -51.40
N ASN A 210 -3.41 3.86 -50.70
CA ASN A 210 -4.39 4.74 -51.33
C ASN A 210 -3.69 5.98 -51.91
N LEU A 211 -3.94 6.28 -53.18
CA LEU A 211 -3.39 7.45 -53.87
C LEU A 211 -4.37 8.63 -53.70
N SER A 212 -4.55 9.10 -52.47
CA SER A 212 -5.39 10.25 -52.16
C SER A 212 -4.54 11.46 -51.81
N GLU A 213 -3.77 11.95 -52.78
CA GLU A 213 -3.25 13.31 -52.75
C GLU A 213 -4.18 14.20 -53.59
N GLY A 214 -4.98 15.03 -52.92
CA GLY A 214 -5.51 16.26 -53.51
C GLY A 214 -6.96 16.26 -54.04
N GLN A 215 -7.96 15.95 -53.23
CA GLN A 215 -9.32 16.48 -53.46
C GLN A 215 -9.90 17.17 -52.22
N THR A 216 -9.35 18.33 -51.89
CA THR A 216 -9.97 19.33 -50.99
C THR A 216 -10.92 20.23 -51.79
N GLY A 217 -11.80 19.63 -52.60
CA GLY A 217 -12.60 20.40 -53.55
C GLY A 217 -13.87 19.68 -54.01
N SER A 218 -14.96 19.94 -53.27
CA SER A 218 -16.34 19.98 -53.75
C SER A 218 -17.02 18.68 -54.24
N ASN A 219 -18.17 18.40 -53.61
CA ASN A 219 -19.29 17.56 -54.08
C ASN A 219 -19.07 16.04 -54.18
N ASN A 220 -19.37 15.35 -53.06
CA ASN A 220 -20.39 14.30 -52.91
C ASN A 220 -20.68 13.34 -54.10
N ARG A 221 -19.65 12.90 -54.84
CA ARG A 221 -19.72 11.70 -55.68
C ARG A 221 -18.75 10.68 -55.11
N LYS A 222 -19.21 9.44 -54.94
CA LYS A 222 -18.37 8.27 -54.65
C LYS A 222 -17.42 8.03 -55.83
N THR A 223 -16.38 8.86 -55.96
CA THR A 223 -15.27 8.61 -56.88
C THR A 223 -14.48 7.45 -56.30
N ALA A 224 -14.29 6.40 -57.09
CA ALA A 224 -13.43 5.28 -56.74
C ALA A 224 -12.05 5.84 -56.38
N VAL A 225 -11.62 5.65 -55.12
CA VAL A 225 -10.29 6.10 -54.68
C VAL A 225 -9.27 5.24 -55.44
N PRO A 226 -8.40 5.84 -56.27
CA PRO A 226 -7.37 5.08 -56.94
C PRO A 226 -6.44 4.49 -55.86
N TYR A 227 -6.22 3.19 -55.94
CA TYR A 227 -5.31 2.47 -55.06
C TYR A 227 -4.16 1.91 -55.86
N ARG A 228 -3.01 1.80 -55.21
CA ARG A 228 -1.83 1.11 -55.74
C ARG A 228 -1.64 -0.18 -54.97
N ARG A 229 -1.66 -1.30 -55.69
CA ARG A 229 -1.24 -2.60 -55.17
C ARG A 229 0.09 -2.99 -55.82
N GLU A 230 1.06 -3.33 -54.99
CA GLU A 230 2.39 -3.78 -55.38
C GLU A 230 2.59 -5.19 -54.83
N THR A 231 2.92 -6.15 -55.68
CA THR A 231 3.24 -7.53 -55.28
C THR A 231 4.73 -7.73 -55.44
N PHE A 232 5.41 -8.23 -54.41
CA PHE A 232 6.87 -8.34 -54.37
C PHE A 232 7.30 -9.73 -53.88
N SER A 233 8.38 -10.25 -54.46
CA SER A 233 9.06 -11.46 -53.97
C SER A 233 10.00 -11.14 -52.80
N THR A 234 10.73 -10.04 -52.89
CA THR A 234 11.57 -9.51 -51.80
C THR A 234 11.43 -8.00 -51.75
N LYS A 235 11.29 -7.44 -50.54
CA LYS A 235 11.21 -5.99 -50.32
C LYS A 235 11.98 -5.61 -49.07
N ASP A 236 12.98 -4.74 -49.23
CA ASP A 236 13.75 -4.19 -48.12
C ASP A 236 13.24 -2.79 -47.78
N ILE A 237 12.85 -2.60 -46.53
CA ILE A 237 12.45 -1.30 -45.99
C ILE A 237 13.57 -0.80 -45.09
N LEU A 238 14.10 0.38 -45.43
CA LEU A 238 15.12 1.07 -44.66
C LEU A 238 14.46 2.04 -43.69
N ILE A 239 14.53 1.72 -42.41
CA ILE A 239 13.99 2.56 -41.34
C ILE A 239 15.19 3.27 -40.72
N GLY A 240 15.21 4.61 -40.77
CA GLY A 240 16.26 5.40 -40.14
C GLY A 240 16.35 5.08 -38.65
N PHE A 241 17.50 4.58 -38.21
CA PHE A 241 17.73 4.12 -36.84
C PHE A 241 19.16 4.41 -36.44
N ASP A 242 19.39 5.36 -35.54
CA ASP A 242 20.73 5.60 -35.02
C ASP A 242 21.03 4.61 -33.88
N ALA A 243 21.74 3.51 -34.19
CA ALA A 243 22.19 2.55 -33.19
C ALA A 243 23.45 3.01 -32.42
N ASN A 244 23.99 4.20 -32.73
CA ASN A 244 24.98 4.80 -31.85
C ASN A 244 24.30 5.14 -30.53
N PHE A 245 24.97 4.78 -29.43
CA PHE A 245 24.48 5.17 -28.11
C PHE A 245 24.56 6.69 -27.98
N THR A 246 23.46 7.37 -28.26
CA THR A 246 23.28 8.78 -27.96
C THR A 246 22.66 8.87 -26.58
N ARG A 247 23.34 9.56 -25.65
CA ARG A 247 22.78 9.81 -24.33
C ARG A 247 21.53 10.66 -24.54
N THR A 248 20.39 10.17 -24.08
CA THR A 248 19.17 10.98 -24.05
C THR A 248 19.43 12.25 -23.26
N ASP A 249 18.94 13.38 -23.76
CA ASP A 249 19.06 14.68 -23.10
C ASP A 249 18.62 14.61 -21.64
N GLU A 250 19.57 14.86 -20.74
CA GLU A 250 19.36 14.82 -19.29
C GLU A 250 18.37 15.90 -18.84
N SER A 251 18.22 16.97 -19.62
CA SER A 251 17.32 18.10 -19.35
C SER A 251 15.85 17.70 -19.25
N PHE A 252 15.40 16.73 -20.05
CA PHE A 252 14.03 16.21 -19.99
C PHE A 252 13.75 15.54 -18.65
N MET A 253 14.68 14.70 -18.18
CA MET A 253 14.56 14.00 -16.89
C MET A 253 14.78 14.95 -15.71
N GLN A 254 15.63 15.97 -15.86
CA GLN A 254 15.89 16.98 -14.84
C GLN A 254 14.64 17.84 -14.55
N ASN A 255 13.86 18.15 -15.58
CA ASN A 255 12.62 18.93 -15.43
C ASN A 255 11.47 18.16 -14.77
N GLN A 256 11.59 16.83 -14.65
CA GLN A 256 10.63 16.02 -13.92
C GLN A 256 10.80 16.15 -12.40
N TYR A 257 9.82 15.64 -11.66
CA TYR A 257 9.80 15.67 -10.20
C TYR A 257 11.02 14.98 -9.55
N MET A 258 11.62 13.99 -10.21
CA MET A 258 12.77 13.23 -9.69
C MET A 258 14.09 14.01 -9.76
N GLY A 259 14.24 14.91 -10.74
CA GLY A 259 15.46 15.68 -10.96
C GLY A 259 15.60 16.95 -10.14
N LYS A 260 14.62 17.26 -9.28
CA LYS A 260 14.54 18.54 -8.57
C LYS A 260 15.03 18.45 -7.13
N GLN A 261 15.70 19.52 -6.71
CA GLN A 261 16.04 19.75 -5.30
C GLN A 261 14.82 20.29 -4.54
N LEU A 262 14.91 20.40 -3.21
CA LEU A 262 13.80 20.88 -2.39
C LEU A 262 13.29 22.27 -2.81
N LYS A 263 14.20 23.20 -3.09
CA LYS A 263 13.85 24.57 -3.52
C LYS A 263 13.17 24.60 -4.89
N ASP A 264 13.66 23.79 -5.82
CA ASP A 264 13.08 23.70 -7.18
C ASP A 264 11.73 22.99 -7.15
N LEU A 265 11.58 21.98 -6.29
CA LEU A 265 10.30 21.32 -6.03
C LEU A 265 9.28 22.31 -5.48
N GLN A 266 9.65 23.14 -4.49
CA GLN A 266 8.73 24.12 -3.91
C GLN A 266 8.25 25.13 -4.97
N THR A 267 9.18 25.74 -5.73
CA THR A 267 8.83 26.65 -6.82
C THR A 267 7.93 25.97 -7.87
N SER A 268 8.18 24.69 -8.17
CA SER A 268 7.35 23.90 -9.09
C SER A 268 5.96 23.63 -8.52
N ILE A 269 5.86 23.27 -7.23
CA ILE A 269 4.59 23.03 -6.55
C ILE A 269 3.75 24.30 -6.56
N ASP A 270 4.34 25.46 -6.21
CA ASP A 270 3.64 26.73 -6.14
C ASP A 270 3.08 27.13 -7.52
N SER A 271 3.93 27.12 -8.55
CA SER A 271 3.52 27.45 -9.92
C SER A 271 2.47 26.48 -10.49
N MET A 272 2.61 25.19 -10.23
CA MET A 272 1.65 24.18 -10.68
C MET A 272 0.33 24.28 -9.91
N THR A 273 0.35 24.65 -8.63
CA THR A 273 -0.86 24.86 -7.82
C THR A 273 -1.63 26.08 -8.30
N VAL A 274 -0.94 27.20 -8.56
CA VAL A 274 -1.57 28.40 -9.15
C VAL A 274 -2.21 28.09 -10.50
N ARG A 275 -1.52 27.30 -11.34
CA ARG A 275 -2.05 26.86 -12.63
C ARG A 275 -3.30 25.99 -12.47
N LEU A 276 -3.25 25.00 -11.58
CA LEU A 276 -4.36 24.11 -11.28
C LEU A 276 -5.58 24.89 -10.76
N ASP A 277 -5.38 25.85 -9.86
CA ASP A 277 -6.44 26.69 -9.32
C ASP A 277 -7.03 27.63 -10.38
N SER A 278 -6.20 28.16 -11.28
CA SER A 278 -6.66 28.95 -12.43
C SER A 278 -7.55 28.11 -13.35
N ILE A 279 -7.16 26.87 -13.64
CA ILE A 279 -7.94 25.96 -14.49
C ILE A 279 -9.25 25.57 -13.79
N LYS A 280 -9.22 25.30 -12.48
CA LYS A 280 -10.44 25.08 -11.69
C LYS A 280 -11.38 26.28 -11.72
N ALA A 281 -10.87 27.50 -11.57
CA ALA A 281 -11.67 28.73 -11.60
C ALA A 281 -12.28 29.00 -12.98
N ILE A 282 -11.52 28.78 -14.05
CA ILE A 282 -12.04 28.89 -15.42
C ILE A 282 -13.10 27.81 -15.66
N ASN A 283 -12.85 26.57 -15.25
CA ASN A 283 -13.80 25.48 -15.43
C ASN A 283 -15.09 25.69 -14.62
N SER A 284 -15.00 26.17 -13.38
CA SER A 284 -16.20 26.47 -12.58
C SER A 284 -17.03 27.59 -13.19
N LYS A 285 -16.38 28.63 -13.72
CA LYS A 285 -17.05 29.71 -14.46
C LYS A 285 -17.70 29.20 -15.75
N ASN A 286 -17.01 28.35 -16.51
CA ASN A 286 -17.57 27.74 -17.72
C ASN A 286 -18.78 26.84 -17.44
N VAL A 287 -18.73 26.04 -16.36
CA VAL A 287 -19.87 25.23 -15.90
C VAL A 287 -21.06 26.12 -15.54
N TYR A 288 -20.83 27.22 -14.84
CA TYR A 288 -21.87 28.19 -14.52
C TYR A 288 -22.43 28.89 -15.76
N ASP A 289 -21.55 29.31 -16.68
CA ASP A 289 -21.91 30.03 -17.89
C ASP A 289 -22.73 29.18 -18.87
N MET A 290 -22.49 27.87 -18.90
CA MET A 290 -23.23 26.90 -19.71
C MET A 290 -24.50 26.39 -19.00
N SER A 291 -24.69 26.74 -17.73
CA SER A 291 -25.90 26.42 -16.98
C SER A 291 -27.07 27.28 -17.43
N TYR A 292 -28.26 26.69 -17.44
CA TYR A 292 -29.52 27.37 -17.74
C TYR A 292 -29.75 28.62 -16.89
N LYS A 293 -29.15 28.71 -15.69
CA LYS A 293 -29.25 29.86 -14.78
C LYS A 293 -28.85 31.18 -15.43
N LYS A 294 -27.82 31.22 -16.27
CA LYS A 294 -27.35 32.46 -16.92
C LYS A 294 -28.33 32.97 -17.99
N THR A 295 -28.95 32.05 -18.71
CA THR A 295 -29.96 32.36 -19.73
C THR A 295 -31.19 33.01 -19.11
N PHE A 296 -31.57 32.61 -17.89
CA PHE A 296 -32.70 33.19 -17.16
C PHE A 296 -32.33 34.40 -16.29
N SER A 297 -31.06 34.60 -15.95
CA SER A 297 -30.63 35.69 -15.07
C SER A 297 -30.36 37.00 -15.80
N LYS A 298 -30.33 37.04 -17.14
CA LYS A 298 -30.21 38.29 -17.90
C LYS A 298 -31.60 38.89 -18.11
N PRO A 299 -31.94 40.05 -17.53
CA PRO A 299 -33.08 40.81 -17.99
C PRO A 299 -32.83 41.24 -19.43
N LYS A 300 -33.86 41.05 -20.25
CA LYS A 300 -33.95 41.21 -21.71
C LYS A 300 -33.64 42.65 -22.17
N ARG A 301 -32.38 43.10 -22.09
CA ARG A 301 -31.95 44.44 -22.53
C ARG A 301 -31.48 44.50 -23.99
N GLU A 302 -31.71 43.44 -24.76
CA GLU A 302 -31.33 43.35 -26.19
C GLU A 302 -32.47 43.73 -27.16
N LEU A 303 -33.69 44.02 -26.66
CA LEU A 303 -34.81 44.45 -27.52
C LEU A 303 -34.73 45.92 -27.96
N SER A 304 -33.77 46.71 -27.47
CA SER A 304 -33.68 48.14 -27.75
C SER A 304 -32.73 48.53 -28.89
N GLN A 305 -31.91 47.62 -29.44
CA GLN A 305 -30.97 47.96 -30.52
C GLN A 305 -31.52 47.82 -31.95
N GLN A 306 -32.70 47.24 -32.14
CA GLN A 306 -33.36 47.19 -33.46
C GLN A 306 -34.27 48.39 -33.74
N ALA A 307 -34.44 49.31 -32.80
CA ALA A 307 -35.27 50.51 -32.98
C ALA A 307 -34.50 51.74 -33.53
N GLU A 308 -33.18 51.65 -33.75
CA GLU A 308 -32.36 52.78 -34.22
C GLU A 308 -32.11 52.75 -35.75
N THR A 309 -33.12 52.38 -36.54
CA THR A 309 -33.20 52.75 -37.96
C THR A 309 -34.40 53.66 -38.18
N GLY A 310 -34.27 54.89 -37.68
CA GLY A 310 -35.31 55.92 -37.79
C GLY A 310 -34.83 57.24 -37.22
N THR A 311 -34.12 58.01 -38.06
CA THR A 311 -34.09 59.49 -38.09
C THR A 311 -33.98 60.28 -36.77
N GLY A 312 -32.80 60.88 -36.56
CA GLY A 312 -32.63 62.29 -36.21
C GLY A 312 -33.14 62.78 -34.85
N ASN A 313 -32.24 62.94 -33.87
CA ASN A 313 -31.81 64.25 -33.36
C ASN A 313 -30.92 64.09 -32.12
N THR A 314 -29.86 64.89 -32.11
CA THR A 314 -29.01 65.18 -30.95
C THR A 314 -29.83 65.78 -29.82
N ALA A 315 -29.81 65.15 -28.64
CA ALA A 315 -30.10 65.82 -27.38
C ALA A 315 -29.21 65.25 -26.27
N THR A 316 -28.52 66.19 -25.66
CA THR A 316 -27.60 66.16 -24.52
C THR A 316 -28.05 65.34 -23.33
N ALA A 317 -27.03 64.79 -22.65
CA ALA A 317 -27.09 64.33 -21.27
C ALA A 317 -27.73 65.39 -20.36
N ASN A 318 -28.70 64.95 -19.57
CA ASN A 318 -28.98 65.31 -18.18
C ASN A 318 -30.39 64.79 -17.89
N ASP A 319 -30.48 63.75 -17.07
CA ASP A 319 -31.56 63.59 -16.08
C ASP A 319 -31.27 62.36 -15.23
N ALA A 320 -30.65 62.64 -14.08
CA ALA A 320 -30.72 61.80 -12.91
C ALA A 320 -32.15 61.84 -12.34
N ASP A 321 -33.14 61.44 -13.12
CA ASP A 321 -34.50 61.21 -12.63
C ASP A 321 -35.31 60.36 -13.62
N SER A 322 -34.89 59.11 -13.76
CA SER A 322 -35.76 58.07 -14.28
C SER A 322 -35.34 56.72 -13.71
N LEU A 323 -35.66 56.54 -12.42
CA LEU A 323 -36.16 55.26 -11.92
C LEU A 323 -37.40 54.88 -12.74
N THR A 324 -37.18 54.52 -14.01
CA THR A 324 -38.21 54.10 -14.93
C THR A 324 -38.57 52.67 -14.56
N LYS A 325 -39.60 52.61 -13.71
CA LYS A 325 -40.62 51.57 -13.65
C LYS A 325 -40.07 50.18 -13.99
N ILE A 326 -39.73 49.44 -12.94
CA ILE A 326 -39.94 47.98 -12.96
C ILE A 326 -41.42 47.80 -13.30
N SER A 327 -41.72 47.65 -14.58
CA SER A 327 -43.04 47.29 -15.03
C SER A 327 -43.35 45.96 -14.36
N ASN A 328 -44.33 45.98 -13.46
CA ASN A 328 -45.03 44.80 -12.96
C ASN A 328 -45.79 44.13 -14.11
N GLU A 329 -45.11 43.80 -15.21
CA GLU A 329 -45.59 42.75 -16.10
C GLU A 329 -45.44 41.45 -15.31
N PRO A 330 -46.52 40.67 -15.12
CA PRO A 330 -46.39 39.39 -14.45
C PRO A 330 -45.34 38.59 -15.20
N VAL A 331 -44.31 38.11 -14.49
CA VAL A 331 -43.30 37.20 -15.02
C VAL A 331 -44.05 36.13 -15.79
N LYS A 332 -44.01 36.18 -17.13
CA LYS A 332 -44.71 35.21 -17.97
C LYS A 332 -44.00 33.89 -17.73
N ILE A 333 -44.56 33.06 -16.86
CA ILE A 333 -44.02 31.72 -16.57
C ILE A 333 -44.19 30.91 -17.85
N ILE A 334 -43.16 30.90 -18.68
CA ILE A 334 -43.14 30.10 -19.89
C ILE A 334 -43.02 28.65 -19.46
N ASN A 335 -44.10 27.89 -19.60
CA ASN A 335 -44.10 26.47 -19.27
C ASN A 335 -43.52 25.69 -20.46
N PHE A 336 -42.28 25.21 -20.34
CA PHE A 336 -41.54 24.55 -21.44
C PHE A 336 -42.32 23.38 -22.05
N ASP A 337 -43.05 22.64 -21.23
CA ASP A 337 -43.87 21.51 -21.68
C ASP A 337 -45.03 21.96 -22.57
N SER A 338 -45.58 23.15 -22.34
CA SER A 338 -46.64 23.71 -23.19
C SER A 338 -46.12 24.14 -24.56
N LEU A 339 -44.91 24.71 -24.62
CA LEU A 339 -44.26 25.08 -25.87
C LEU A 339 -43.80 23.85 -26.66
N TYR A 340 -43.27 22.85 -25.97
CA TYR A 340 -42.85 21.60 -26.59
C TYR A 340 -44.05 20.83 -27.19
N LYS A 341 -45.18 20.79 -26.50
CA LYS A 341 -46.41 20.16 -27.00
C LYS A 341 -47.09 20.95 -28.13
N ALA A 342 -46.86 22.27 -28.22
CA ALA A 342 -47.40 23.11 -29.29
C ALA A 342 -46.63 22.98 -30.62
N GLU A 343 -45.43 22.40 -30.61
CA GLU A 343 -44.62 22.14 -31.80
C GLU A 343 -45.09 20.94 -32.61
N ALA A 344 -44.80 20.93 -33.91
CA ALA A 344 -45.14 19.82 -34.81
C ALA A 344 -44.36 18.53 -34.44
N PRO A 345 -44.88 17.32 -34.71
CA PRO A 345 -44.22 16.06 -34.33
C PRO A 345 -42.78 15.91 -34.87
N SER A 346 -42.50 16.43 -36.07
CA SER A 346 -41.15 16.47 -36.64
C SER A 346 -40.23 17.48 -35.93
N GLY A 347 -40.77 18.62 -35.49
CA GLY A 347 -40.06 19.61 -34.68
C GLY A 347 -39.72 19.11 -33.28
N GLN A 348 -40.64 18.37 -32.65
CA GLN A 348 -40.41 17.70 -31.36
C GLN A 348 -39.25 16.70 -31.42
N ALA A 349 -39.20 15.87 -32.47
CA ALA A 349 -38.11 14.93 -32.69
C ALA A 349 -36.77 15.64 -32.96
N ALA A 350 -36.77 16.69 -33.79
CA ALA A 350 -35.56 17.48 -34.09
C ALA A 350 -35.00 18.18 -32.83
N LEU A 351 -35.88 18.72 -31.97
CA LEU A 351 -35.50 19.31 -30.69
C LEU A 351 -34.86 18.29 -29.75
N LEU A 352 -35.44 17.09 -29.63
CA LEU A 352 -34.87 16.01 -28.81
C LEU A 352 -33.52 15.54 -29.34
N VAL A 353 -33.35 15.40 -30.66
CA VAL A 353 -32.07 15.02 -31.26
C VAL A 353 -31.01 16.09 -31.02
N ARG A 354 -31.34 17.37 -31.19
CA ARG A 354 -30.43 18.48 -30.88
C ARG A 354 -30.08 18.53 -29.39
N ALA A 355 -31.07 18.34 -28.51
CA ALA A 355 -30.85 18.31 -27.06
C ALA A 355 -29.93 17.14 -26.67
N LYS A 356 -30.20 15.93 -27.19
CA LYS A 356 -29.37 14.74 -26.97
C LYS A 356 -27.94 14.98 -27.46
N SER A 357 -27.76 15.46 -28.68
CA SER A 357 -26.44 15.76 -29.25
C SER A 357 -25.68 16.80 -28.41
N ASN A 358 -26.35 17.87 -27.96
CA ASN A 358 -25.75 18.86 -27.08
C ASN A 358 -25.32 18.25 -25.73
N ILE A 359 -26.17 17.41 -25.12
CA ILE A 359 -25.84 16.72 -23.86
C ILE A 359 -24.65 15.78 -24.05
N GLU A 360 -24.60 15.03 -25.15
CA GLU A 360 -23.47 14.14 -25.45
C GLU A 360 -22.18 14.93 -25.66
N SER A 361 -22.21 16.04 -26.39
CA SER A 361 -21.04 16.92 -26.56
C SER A 361 -20.57 17.54 -25.24
N VAL A 362 -21.50 18.02 -24.40
CA VAL A 362 -21.20 18.57 -23.07
C VAL A 362 -20.61 17.50 -22.15
N LYS A 363 -21.19 16.30 -22.16
CA LYS A 363 -20.69 15.14 -21.42
C LYS A 363 -19.24 14.84 -21.83
N ALA A 364 -18.96 14.76 -23.14
CA ALA A 364 -17.61 14.51 -23.65
C ALA A 364 -16.61 15.60 -23.23
N ASP A 365 -16.99 16.87 -23.34
CA ASP A 365 -16.17 18.02 -22.91
C ASP A 365 -15.86 17.97 -21.40
N TYR A 366 -16.84 17.63 -20.56
CA TYR A 366 -16.62 17.48 -19.12
C TYR A 366 -15.73 16.28 -18.76
N TYR A 367 -15.87 15.14 -19.45
CA TYR A 367 -14.95 14.03 -19.25
C TYR A 367 -13.52 14.42 -19.61
N PHE A 368 -13.32 15.12 -20.74
CA PHE A 368 -12.00 15.60 -21.14
C PHE A 368 -11.41 16.57 -20.10
N LYS A 369 -12.19 17.57 -19.67
CA LYS A 369 -11.77 18.53 -18.64
C LYS A 369 -11.46 17.86 -17.30
N ALA A 370 -12.27 16.88 -16.89
CA ALA A 370 -12.03 16.11 -15.67
C ALA A 370 -10.73 15.29 -15.76
N ALA A 371 -10.46 14.67 -16.91
CA ALA A 371 -9.21 13.96 -17.16
C ALA A 371 -8.00 14.91 -17.12
N THR A 372 -8.06 16.06 -17.81
CA THR A 372 -6.96 17.04 -17.78
C THR A 372 -6.70 17.62 -16.39
N LEU A 373 -7.77 17.88 -15.62
CA LEU A 373 -7.66 18.32 -14.22
C LEU A 373 -7.03 17.22 -13.35
N GLY A 374 -7.43 15.98 -13.56
CA GLY A 374 -6.88 14.82 -12.87
C GLY A 374 -5.38 14.66 -13.11
N ASP A 375 -4.93 14.81 -14.35
CA ASP A 375 -3.52 14.71 -14.74
C ASP A 375 -2.67 15.83 -14.13
N GLU A 376 -3.16 17.08 -14.15
CA GLU A 376 -2.46 18.18 -13.51
C GLU A 376 -2.40 18.03 -11.99
N ALA A 377 -3.51 17.61 -11.35
CA ALA A 377 -3.55 17.32 -9.92
C ALA A 377 -2.59 16.20 -9.55
N TYR A 378 -2.54 15.13 -10.35
CA TYR A 378 -1.61 14.02 -10.17
C TYR A 378 -0.14 14.49 -10.23
N LYS A 379 0.20 15.35 -11.20
CA LYS A 379 1.54 15.93 -11.30
C LYS A 379 1.91 16.76 -10.08
N VAL A 380 0.99 17.57 -9.54
CA VAL A 380 1.19 18.34 -8.30
C VAL A 380 1.42 17.40 -7.12
N ARG A 381 0.55 16.40 -6.92
CA ARG A 381 0.70 15.38 -5.86
C ARG A 381 2.04 14.66 -5.94
N ARG A 382 2.51 14.34 -7.15
CA ARG A 382 3.81 13.69 -7.34
C ARG A 382 4.98 14.53 -6.82
N HIS A 383 4.97 15.84 -7.10
CA HIS A 383 5.99 16.75 -6.59
C HIS A 383 5.91 16.90 -5.06
N LEU A 384 4.70 16.99 -4.49
CA LEU A 384 4.49 17.01 -3.05
C LEU A 384 5.00 15.74 -2.36
N THR A 385 4.73 14.56 -2.93
CA THR A 385 5.19 13.28 -2.37
C THR A 385 6.72 13.17 -2.35
N GLU A 386 7.40 13.58 -3.42
CA GLU A 386 8.88 13.60 -3.42
C GLU A 386 9.44 14.63 -2.43
N TRP A 387 8.78 15.77 -2.26
CA TRP A 387 9.18 16.77 -1.27
C TRP A 387 9.19 16.16 0.13
N HIS A 388 8.11 15.48 0.53
CA HIS A 388 8.05 14.79 1.83
C HIS A 388 9.03 13.61 1.93
N LYS A 389 9.20 12.85 0.85
CA LYS A 389 10.13 11.69 0.80
C LYS A 389 11.56 12.08 1.16
N LYS A 390 11.98 13.31 0.84
CA LYS A 390 13.31 13.82 1.20
C LYS A 390 13.52 13.89 2.72
N PHE A 391 12.46 14.15 3.50
CA PHE A 391 12.53 14.23 4.96
C PHE A 391 12.28 12.88 5.64
N THR A 392 11.28 12.13 5.16
CA THR A 392 10.84 10.89 5.82
C THR A 392 11.95 9.84 5.86
N LEU A 393 12.83 9.82 4.85
CA LEU A 393 14.02 8.96 4.83
C LEU A 393 14.95 9.18 6.04
N SER A 394 15.35 10.44 6.26
CA SER A 394 16.24 10.80 7.36
C SER A 394 15.60 10.52 8.70
N PHE A 395 14.29 10.78 8.82
CA PHE A 395 13.53 10.45 10.02
C PHE A 395 13.44 8.94 10.25
N ALA A 396 13.23 8.14 9.20
CA ALA A 396 13.18 6.69 9.29
C ALA A 396 14.46 6.10 9.88
N CYS A 397 15.63 6.63 9.51
CA CYS A 397 16.92 6.20 10.08
C CYS A 397 16.94 6.29 11.62
N MET A 398 16.38 7.38 12.17
CA MET A 398 16.29 7.60 13.61
C MET A 398 15.27 6.65 14.25
N VAL A 399 14.09 6.50 13.64
CA VAL A 399 13.04 5.59 14.12
C VAL A 399 13.54 4.15 14.17
N PHE A 400 14.22 3.68 13.13
CA PHE A 400 14.77 2.33 13.07
C PHE A 400 15.85 2.08 14.11
N PHE A 401 16.66 3.07 14.45
CA PHE A 401 17.60 2.96 15.56
C PHE A 401 16.89 2.80 16.90
N PHE A 402 15.87 3.62 17.18
CA PHE A 402 15.09 3.53 18.42
C PHE A 402 14.21 2.29 18.51
N ILE A 403 14.03 1.55 17.42
CA ILE A 403 13.43 0.23 17.44
C ILE A 403 14.52 -0.84 17.66
N GLY A 404 15.61 -0.78 16.88
CA GLY A 404 16.66 -1.80 16.88
C GLY A 404 17.46 -1.88 18.17
N ALA A 405 17.89 -0.74 18.72
CA ALA A 405 18.69 -0.70 19.94
C ALA A 405 17.98 -1.28 21.18
N PRO A 406 16.75 -0.87 21.55
CA PRO A 406 16.06 -1.48 22.68
C PRO A 406 15.66 -2.93 22.42
N LEU A 407 15.26 -3.28 21.19
CA LEU A 407 14.91 -4.66 20.86
C LEU A 407 16.12 -5.60 20.98
N GLY A 408 17.30 -5.16 20.52
CA GLY A 408 18.55 -5.89 20.70
C GLY A 408 18.94 -6.05 22.17
N ALA A 409 18.71 -5.02 22.99
CA ALA A 409 18.96 -5.09 24.44
C ALA A 409 18.02 -6.08 25.18
N ILE A 410 16.80 -6.28 24.67
CA ILE A 410 15.81 -7.18 25.25
C ILE A 410 16.06 -8.64 24.85
N ILE A 411 16.44 -8.90 23.59
CA ILE A 411 16.61 -10.25 23.05
C ILE A 411 18.00 -10.78 23.44
N ARG A 412 18.10 -11.33 24.66
CA ARG A 412 19.35 -11.85 25.24
C ARG A 412 19.70 -13.29 24.80
N LYS A 413 18.74 -14.03 24.25
CA LYS A 413 18.90 -15.46 23.86
C LYS A 413 18.27 -15.69 22.48
N GLY A 414 19.05 -16.25 21.54
CA GLY A 414 18.54 -16.56 20.18
C GLY A 414 19.59 -16.78 19.07
N GLY A 415 20.90 -16.72 19.37
CA GLY A 415 21.96 -16.78 18.37
C GLY A 415 21.92 -15.59 17.39
N LEU A 416 22.89 -15.53 16.46
CA LEU A 416 22.98 -14.42 15.49
C LEU A 416 21.74 -14.31 14.55
N GLY A 417 20.93 -15.37 14.42
CA GLY A 417 19.82 -15.45 13.45
C GLY A 417 18.52 -14.76 13.89
N MET A 418 18.09 -14.90 15.14
CA MET A 418 16.83 -14.32 15.63
C MET A 418 16.77 -12.78 15.50
N PRO A 419 17.83 -12.04 15.88
CA PRO A 419 18.02 -10.62 15.56
C PRO A 419 17.70 -10.23 14.12
N VAL A 420 18.23 -11.00 13.17
CA VAL A 420 18.09 -10.71 11.73
C VAL A 420 16.66 -10.92 11.27
N VAL A 421 16.04 -12.04 11.67
CA VAL A 421 14.66 -12.37 11.26
C VAL A 421 13.68 -11.29 11.74
N ILE A 422 13.80 -10.85 12.99
CA ILE A 422 12.91 -9.81 13.53
C ILE A 422 13.15 -8.47 12.84
N SER A 423 14.41 -8.13 12.53
CA SER A 423 14.75 -6.93 11.75
C SER A 423 14.09 -6.95 10.37
N VAL A 424 14.16 -8.09 9.68
CA VAL A 424 13.54 -8.28 8.35
C VAL A 424 12.02 -8.14 8.42
N ILE A 425 11.36 -8.75 9.41
CA ILE A 425 9.90 -8.64 9.58
C ILE A 425 9.48 -7.19 9.82
N LEU A 426 10.17 -6.48 10.72
CA LEU A 426 9.88 -5.07 11.01
C LEU A 426 10.12 -4.19 9.79
N PHE A 427 11.17 -4.47 9.02
CA PHE A 427 11.45 -3.74 7.78
C PHE A 427 10.40 -4.01 6.69
N ILE A 428 9.95 -5.26 6.54
CA ILE A 428 8.86 -5.60 5.61
C ILE A 428 7.57 -4.86 6.01
N PHE A 429 7.25 -4.84 7.30
CA PHE A 429 6.08 -4.12 7.81
C PHE A 429 6.15 -2.62 7.53
N TYR A 430 7.31 -2.00 7.79
CA TYR A 430 7.59 -0.62 7.40
C TYR A 430 7.39 -0.40 5.90
N TYR A 431 8.02 -1.23 5.07
CA TYR A 431 8.00 -1.08 3.62
C TYR A 431 6.59 -1.21 3.05
N ILE A 432 5.77 -2.13 3.58
CA ILE A 432 4.38 -2.29 3.17
C ILE A 432 3.58 -1.03 3.49
N ILE A 433 3.67 -0.51 4.72
CA ILE A 433 2.93 0.68 5.14
C ILE A 433 3.39 1.91 4.36
N ASP A 434 4.69 2.07 4.18
CA ASP A 434 5.28 3.19 3.43
C ASP A 434 4.79 3.19 1.97
N ASN A 435 4.77 2.02 1.31
CA ASN A 435 4.24 1.90 -0.05
C ASN A 435 2.72 2.13 -0.12
N ILE A 436 1.96 1.70 0.89
CA ILE A 436 0.52 1.97 0.97
C ILE A 436 0.29 3.48 1.11
N GLY A 437 0.97 4.14 2.04
CA GLY A 437 0.90 5.58 2.24
C GLY A 437 1.30 6.37 0.99
N PHE A 438 2.40 6.00 0.35
CA PHE A 438 2.85 6.59 -0.91
C PHE A 438 1.83 6.43 -2.04
N LYS A 439 1.22 5.24 -2.20
CA LYS A 439 0.19 5.00 -3.22
C LYS A 439 -1.07 5.84 -2.94
N MET A 440 -1.54 5.88 -1.70
CA MET A 440 -2.72 6.67 -1.33
C MET A 440 -2.51 8.18 -1.53
N ALA A 441 -1.33 8.70 -1.19
CA ALA A 441 -0.96 10.10 -1.43
C ALA A 441 -0.82 10.42 -2.92
N ARG A 442 -0.21 9.52 -3.71
CA ARG A 442 -0.04 9.70 -5.16
C ARG A 442 -1.39 9.73 -5.89
N ASP A 443 -2.27 8.80 -5.54
CA ASP A 443 -3.56 8.62 -6.19
C ASP A 443 -4.59 9.67 -5.71
N GLY A 444 -4.26 10.45 -4.66
CA GLY A 444 -5.08 11.56 -4.16
C GLY A 444 -6.23 11.14 -3.27
N ILE A 445 -6.15 9.95 -2.67
CA ILE A 445 -7.11 9.47 -1.67
C ILE A 445 -6.84 10.19 -0.34
N TRP A 446 -5.56 10.34 0.02
CA TRP A 446 -5.08 11.07 1.20
C TRP A 446 -4.25 12.28 0.77
N GLU A 447 -4.13 13.24 1.68
CA GLU A 447 -3.20 14.36 1.52
C GLU A 447 -1.75 13.86 1.50
N ALA A 448 -0.87 14.59 0.79
CA ALA A 448 0.49 14.14 0.55
C ALA A 448 1.30 13.97 1.85
N TRP A 449 1.06 14.83 2.85
CA TRP A 449 1.74 14.75 4.14
C TRP A 449 1.25 13.56 4.97
N GLU A 450 -0.05 13.24 4.95
CA GLU A 450 -0.62 12.11 5.70
C GLU A 450 -0.09 10.78 5.19
N GLY A 451 -0.12 10.59 3.86
CA GLY A 451 0.33 9.35 3.25
C GLY A 451 1.83 9.11 3.41
N MET A 452 2.66 10.15 3.24
CA MET A 452 4.12 9.99 3.31
C MET A 452 4.63 9.80 4.74
N TRP A 453 3.96 10.35 5.74
CA TRP A 453 4.37 10.22 7.15
C TRP A 453 3.70 9.05 7.88
N LEU A 454 2.78 8.33 7.23
CA LEU A 454 2.04 7.21 7.82
C LEU A 454 2.96 6.15 8.46
N SER A 455 3.99 5.72 7.75
CA SER A 455 4.94 4.71 8.21
C SER A 455 5.67 5.17 9.49
N SER A 456 6.10 6.43 9.49
CA SER A 456 6.78 7.08 10.61
C SER A 456 5.85 7.32 11.79
N ALA A 457 4.59 7.70 11.55
CA ALA A 457 3.59 7.94 12.57
C ALA A 457 3.20 6.66 13.33
N ILE A 458 3.26 5.50 12.68
CA ILE A 458 2.99 4.19 13.30
C ILE A 458 4.22 3.67 14.05
N LEU A 459 5.42 3.79 13.46
CA LEU A 459 6.64 3.20 14.02
C LEU A 459 7.32 4.07 15.09
N ALA A 460 7.21 5.40 15.03
CA ALA A 460 7.83 6.25 16.03
C ALA A 460 7.28 6.01 17.46
N PRO A 461 5.95 5.92 17.69
CA PRO A 461 5.39 5.54 18.99
C PRO A 461 5.85 4.15 19.44
N LEU A 462 5.96 3.20 18.51
CA LEU A 462 6.48 1.86 18.80
C LEU A 462 7.94 1.92 19.27
N GLY A 463 8.81 2.67 18.58
CA GLY A 463 10.20 2.86 18.97
C GLY A 463 10.34 3.53 20.33
N ILE A 464 9.53 4.56 20.60
CA ILE A 464 9.48 5.23 21.91
C ILE A 464 9.03 4.26 23.00
N PHE A 465 7.97 3.50 22.77
CA PHE A 465 7.45 2.50 23.71
C PHE A 465 8.48 1.41 24.00
N LEU A 466 9.13 0.86 22.98
CA LEU A 466 10.18 -0.15 23.14
C LEU A 466 11.39 0.41 23.90
N THR A 467 11.80 1.64 23.61
CA THR A 467 12.87 2.32 24.33
C THR A 467 12.53 2.48 25.81
N TYR A 468 11.33 2.97 26.12
CA TYR A 468 10.85 3.09 27.50
C TYR A 468 10.82 1.74 28.23
N LYS A 469 10.37 0.67 27.54
CA LYS A 469 10.32 -0.67 28.09
C LYS A 469 11.70 -1.28 28.35
N ALA A 470 12.65 -1.07 27.45
CA ALA A 470 14.02 -1.55 27.60
C ALA A 470 14.77 -0.84 28.74
N VAL A 471 14.48 0.44 28.96
CA VAL A 471 15.00 1.19 30.12
C VAL A 471 14.49 0.60 31.44
N ASN A 472 13.19 0.29 31.52
CA ASN A 472 12.54 -0.19 32.75
C ASN A 472 12.64 -1.71 33.01
N ASP A 473 13.46 -2.44 32.24
CA ASP A 473 13.70 -3.90 32.37
C ASP A 473 12.43 -4.76 32.52
N SER A 474 11.30 -4.29 31.99
CA SER A 474 10.04 -4.97 32.22
C SER A 474 9.98 -6.29 31.43
N VAL A 475 9.90 -7.41 32.17
CA VAL A 475 9.86 -8.82 31.73
C VAL A 475 8.55 -9.19 30.99
N ILE A 476 7.92 -8.24 30.31
CA ILE A 476 6.60 -8.43 29.68
C ILE A 476 6.76 -8.88 28.21
N LEU A 477 7.97 -8.81 27.65
CA LEU A 477 8.33 -9.27 26.30
C LEU A 477 9.11 -10.60 26.30
N ASN A 478 8.76 -11.53 27.19
CA ASN A 478 9.17 -12.93 26.96
C ASN A 478 8.40 -13.43 25.73
N ALA A 479 9.13 -14.00 24.76
CA ALA A 479 8.52 -14.66 23.60
C ALA A 479 7.47 -15.69 24.05
N ASP A 480 7.68 -16.33 25.20
CA ASP A 480 6.72 -17.24 25.83
C ASP A 480 5.43 -16.55 26.28
N THR A 481 5.47 -15.31 26.78
CA THR A 481 4.26 -14.56 27.14
C THR A 481 3.42 -14.22 25.92
N TYR A 482 4.05 -13.87 24.80
CA TYR A 482 3.35 -13.60 23.54
C TYR A 482 2.88 -14.88 22.86
N LEU A 483 3.70 -15.93 22.83
CA LEU A 483 3.29 -17.26 22.36
C LEU A 483 2.14 -17.81 23.19
N ASN A 484 2.14 -17.61 24.51
CA ASN A 484 1.04 -17.99 25.39
C ASN A 484 -0.19 -17.08 25.20
N ALA A 485 -0.01 -15.78 24.95
CA ALA A 485 -1.12 -14.88 24.60
C ALA A 485 -1.77 -15.26 23.26
N ILE A 486 -0.96 -15.63 22.26
CA ILE A 486 -1.41 -16.11 20.95
C ILE A 486 -2.06 -17.50 21.06
N LYS A 487 -1.48 -18.41 21.84
CA LYS A 487 -2.09 -19.73 22.15
C LYS A 487 -3.42 -19.58 22.90
N ASN A 488 -3.51 -18.64 23.84
CA ASN A 488 -4.74 -18.28 24.54
C ASN A 488 -5.77 -17.65 23.58
N PHE A 489 -5.33 -16.85 22.62
CA PHE A 489 -6.19 -16.29 21.57
C PHE A 489 -6.71 -17.37 20.62
N ILE A 490 -5.87 -18.34 20.24
CA ILE A 490 -6.20 -19.47 19.36
C ILE A 490 -6.92 -20.62 20.12
N GLY A 491 -7.04 -20.53 21.45
CA GLY A 491 -7.82 -21.46 22.27
C GLY A 491 -7.10 -22.73 22.73
N LYS A 492 -5.76 -22.82 22.59
CA LYS A 492 -4.96 -23.91 23.19
C LYS A 492 -4.35 -23.43 24.52
N ARG A 493 -4.99 -23.77 25.65
CA ARG A 493 -4.44 -23.50 26.99
C ARG A 493 -3.29 -24.46 27.32
N ALA A 494 -2.39 -24.03 28.21
CA ALA A 494 -1.27 -24.85 28.67
C ALA A 494 -1.79 -26.06 29.46
N GLY A 495 -1.29 -27.27 29.15
CA GLY A 495 -1.59 -28.48 29.91
C GLY A 495 -0.96 -28.42 31.31
N ARG A 496 -1.64 -28.99 32.30
CA ARG A 496 -1.16 -29.07 33.69
C ARG A 496 -0.05 -30.12 33.78
N LYS A 497 1.05 -29.78 34.45
CA LYS A 497 2.11 -30.74 34.78
C LYS A 497 2.04 -31.02 36.28
N VAL A 498 1.78 -32.27 36.65
CA VAL A 498 1.81 -32.74 38.03
C VAL A 498 3.03 -33.63 38.16
N GLU A 499 4.05 -33.19 38.90
CA GLU A 499 5.26 -33.97 39.14
C GLU A 499 5.05 -34.91 40.32
N LYS A 500 5.53 -36.15 40.21
CA LYS A 500 5.49 -37.13 41.30
C LYS A 500 6.43 -36.68 42.41
N LYS A 501 5.89 -36.47 43.61
CA LYS A 501 6.71 -36.10 44.78
C LYS A 501 7.55 -37.31 45.23
N GLU A 502 8.83 -37.08 45.51
CA GLU A 502 9.77 -38.12 45.96
C GLU A 502 9.49 -38.57 47.41
N VAL A 503 8.85 -37.71 48.22
CA VAL A 503 8.45 -38.00 49.61
C VAL A 503 7.01 -37.56 49.83
N ILE A 504 6.14 -38.51 50.19
CA ILE A 504 4.73 -38.28 50.53
C ILE A 504 4.62 -38.34 52.07
N ILE A 505 4.22 -37.23 52.70
CA ILE A 505 4.10 -37.13 54.18
C ILE A 505 2.74 -37.69 54.67
N PHE A 506 1.69 -37.60 53.83
CA PHE A 506 0.35 -38.12 54.10
C PHE A 506 -0.23 -38.72 52.83
N ASN A 507 -0.74 -39.95 52.91
CA ASN A 507 -1.48 -40.55 51.80
C ASN A 507 -2.87 -39.92 51.69
N PRO A 508 -3.36 -39.61 50.48
CA PRO A 508 -4.71 -39.08 50.31
C PRO A 508 -5.77 -40.11 50.75
N ASP A 509 -6.79 -39.65 51.47
CA ASP A 509 -7.93 -40.47 51.87
C ASP A 509 -8.91 -40.62 50.68
N TYR A 510 -8.75 -41.70 49.93
CA TYR A 510 -9.56 -41.98 48.75
C TYR A 510 -11.07 -42.06 49.03
N ALA A 511 -11.46 -42.54 50.22
CA ALA A 511 -12.86 -42.68 50.61
C ALA A 511 -13.53 -41.31 50.87
N ALA A 512 -12.79 -40.35 51.44
CA ALA A 512 -13.25 -38.98 51.61
C ALA A 512 -13.28 -38.17 50.29
N MET A 513 -12.55 -38.61 49.26
CA MET A 513 -12.46 -37.94 47.97
C MET A 513 -13.58 -38.28 47.00
N LEU A 514 -14.12 -39.50 47.04
CA LEU A 514 -15.28 -39.91 46.22
C LEU A 514 -16.48 -38.95 46.34
N PRO A 515 -16.99 -38.61 47.55
CA PRO A 515 -18.12 -37.68 47.67
C PRO A 515 -17.77 -36.25 47.26
N ARG A 516 -16.50 -35.85 47.35
CA ARG A 516 -16.02 -34.53 46.88
C ARG A 516 -15.96 -34.45 45.36
N LEU A 517 -15.52 -35.52 44.69
CA LEU A 517 -15.49 -35.61 43.22
C LEU A 517 -16.90 -35.61 42.63
N ASP A 518 -17.83 -36.34 43.25
CA ASP A 518 -19.23 -36.37 42.82
C ASP A 518 -19.88 -34.99 42.98
N LYS A 519 -19.68 -34.35 44.14
CA LYS A 519 -20.12 -32.97 44.39
C LYS A 519 -19.54 -31.97 43.37
N LEU A 520 -18.25 -32.08 43.03
CA LEU A 520 -17.63 -31.23 42.00
C LEU A 520 -18.26 -31.46 40.62
N ALA A 521 -18.52 -32.73 40.25
CA ALA A 521 -19.14 -33.08 38.98
C ALA A 521 -20.60 -32.60 38.89
N GLU A 522 -21.33 -32.61 40.00
CA GLU A 522 -22.69 -32.07 40.12
C GLU A 522 -22.72 -30.55 40.05
N ASN A 523 -21.83 -29.86 40.78
CA ASN A 523 -21.65 -28.41 40.72
C ASN A 523 -21.30 -27.95 39.28
N CYS A 524 -20.44 -28.69 38.57
CA CYS A 524 -20.16 -28.45 37.16
C CYS A 524 -21.41 -28.60 36.28
N ALA A 525 -22.26 -29.60 36.54
CA ALA A 525 -23.50 -29.82 35.79
C ALA A 525 -24.50 -28.68 36.02
N GLU A 526 -24.63 -28.19 37.25
CA GLU A 526 -25.49 -27.06 37.60
C GLU A 526 -25.00 -25.76 36.93
N TYR A 527 -23.69 -25.53 36.93
CA TYR A 527 -23.08 -24.40 36.22
C TYR A 527 -23.36 -24.46 34.71
N LEU A 528 -23.20 -25.62 34.08
CA LEU A 528 -23.43 -25.80 32.64
C LEU A 528 -24.91 -25.60 32.23
N LYS A 529 -25.85 -25.83 33.15
CA LYS A 529 -27.29 -25.58 32.96
C LYS A 529 -27.67 -24.11 33.15
N SER A 530 -27.16 -23.47 34.21
CA SER A 530 -27.47 -22.08 34.58
C SER A 530 -26.81 -21.05 33.64
N HIS A 531 -25.61 -21.35 33.11
CA HIS A 531 -24.83 -20.41 32.31
C HIS A 531 -24.90 -20.74 30.80
N LYS A 532 -25.78 -20.04 30.07
CA LYS A 532 -25.89 -20.16 28.59
C LYS A 532 -24.63 -19.61 27.88
N ARG A 533 -24.38 -20.12 26.65
CA ARG A 533 -23.24 -19.75 25.79
C ARG A 533 -23.28 -18.27 25.35
N TRP A 534 -24.47 -17.72 25.14
CA TRP A 534 -24.69 -16.36 24.66
C TRP A 534 -25.48 -15.57 25.70
N LEU A 535 -24.98 -14.40 26.08
CA LEU A 535 -25.76 -13.39 26.81
C LEU A 535 -26.10 -12.24 25.87
N ASN A 536 -27.26 -11.63 26.08
CA ASN A 536 -27.60 -10.38 25.43
C ASN A 536 -26.59 -9.29 25.83
N TYR A 537 -26.20 -8.47 24.86
CA TYR A 537 -25.19 -7.40 25.00
C TYR A 537 -25.42 -6.52 26.24
N PHE A 538 -26.65 -6.06 26.46
CA PHE A 538 -27.00 -5.21 27.60
C PHE A 538 -26.97 -5.96 28.94
N THR A 539 -27.32 -7.25 28.95
CA THR A 539 -27.26 -8.08 30.17
C THR A 539 -25.82 -8.36 30.57
N PHE A 540 -24.93 -8.56 29.60
CA PHE A 540 -23.50 -8.74 29.82
C PHE A 540 -22.87 -7.53 30.52
N TRP A 541 -23.14 -6.31 30.02
CA TRP A 541 -22.62 -5.08 30.62
C TRP A 541 -23.23 -4.77 31.99
N LYS A 542 -24.44 -5.27 32.29
CA LYS A 542 -25.12 -5.10 33.58
C LYS A 542 -24.60 -6.03 34.69
N GLN A 543 -24.16 -7.25 34.34
CA GLN A 543 -23.71 -8.26 35.31
C GLN A 543 -22.25 -8.10 35.77
N GLY A 544 -21.47 -7.17 35.20
CA GLY A 544 -20.15 -6.83 35.73
C GLY A 544 -19.04 -7.89 35.54
N GLY A 545 -19.29 -8.95 34.76
CA GLY A 545 -18.25 -9.83 34.22
C GLY A 545 -17.46 -10.70 35.21
N LYS A 546 -17.81 -10.72 36.50
CA LYS A 546 -17.26 -11.66 37.49
C LYS A 546 -18.20 -12.85 37.65
N ASP A 547 -17.67 -14.05 37.43
CA ASP A 547 -18.39 -15.29 37.64
C ASP A 547 -17.88 -15.97 38.92
N HIS A 548 -18.49 -15.61 40.06
CA HIS A 548 -18.11 -16.17 41.37
C HIS A 548 -18.33 -17.68 41.46
N THR A 549 -19.26 -18.23 40.68
CA THR A 549 -19.52 -19.67 40.66
C THR A 549 -18.40 -20.43 39.95
N ALA A 550 -17.83 -19.87 38.88
CA ALA A 550 -16.67 -20.45 38.21
C ALA A 550 -15.38 -20.35 39.07
N GLU A 551 -15.24 -19.30 39.88
CA GLU A 551 -14.13 -19.14 40.83
C GLU A 551 -14.18 -20.20 41.93
N GLN A 552 -15.35 -20.43 42.52
CA GLN A 552 -15.57 -21.48 43.52
C GLN A 552 -15.26 -22.88 42.96
N LEU A 553 -15.74 -23.18 41.75
CA LEU A 553 -15.43 -24.44 41.05
C LEU A 553 -13.92 -24.63 40.83
N ALA A 554 -13.20 -23.55 40.50
CA ALA A 554 -11.76 -23.61 40.32
C ALA A 554 -11.03 -23.88 41.64
N THR A 555 -11.46 -23.25 42.75
CA THR A 555 -10.89 -23.49 44.08
C THR A 555 -11.16 -24.92 44.57
N GLU A 556 -12.38 -25.44 44.39
CA GLU A 556 -12.72 -26.82 44.74
C GLU A 556 -11.88 -27.82 43.92
N MET A 557 -11.74 -27.59 42.61
CA MET A 557 -10.91 -28.41 41.73
C MET A 557 -9.42 -28.38 42.15
N GLU A 558 -8.85 -27.21 42.43
CA GLU A 558 -7.46 -27.09 42.88
C GLU A 558 -7.22 -27.82 44.21
N GLY A 559 -8.14 -27.70 45.17
CA GLY A 559 -8.04 -28.42 46.44
C GLY A 559 -8.04 -29.94 46.26
N ILE A 560 -8.87 -30.46 45.36
CA ILE A 560 -8.91 -31.89 45.03
C ILE A 560 -7.60 -32.35 44.36
N ILE A 561 -7.05 -31.53 43.45
CA ILE A 561 -5.81 -31.85 42.75
C ILE A 561 -4.59 -31.77 43.68
N GLU A 562 -4.58 -30.83 44.62
CA GLU A 562 -3.50 -30.71 45.61
C GLU A 562 -3.44 -31.92 46.55
N GLU A 563 -4.61 -32.39 47.00
CA GLU A 563 -4.74 -33.56 47.86
C GLU A 563 -4.36 -34.86 47.10
N LEU A 564 -4.90 -35.07 45.89
CA LEU A 564 -4.59 -36.23 45.05
C LEU A 564 -3.19 -36.18 44.43
N GLY A 565 -2.56 -35.01 44.37
CA GLY A 565 -1.16 -34.85 43.95
C GLY A 565 -0.16 -35.50 44.93
N ASN A 566 -0.62 -35.87 46.13
CA ASN A 566 0.13 -36.68 47.08
C ASN A 566 -0.09 -38.19 46.90
N SER A 567 -0.79 -38.63 45.85
CA SER A 567 -1.01 -40.04 45.55
C SER A 567 0.28 -40.74 45.08
N ASP A 568 0.45 -41.98 45.50
CA ASP A 568 1.52 -42.90 45.09
C ASP A 568 1.24 -43.59 43.73
N GLN A 569 -0.01 -43.55 43.28
CA GLN A 569 -0.51 -44.21 42.08
C GLN A 569 -0.24 -43.40 40.80
N ASN A 570 0.58 -43.94 39.91
CA ASN A 570 0.90 -43.29 38.62
C ASN A 570 -0.35 -43.08 37.73
N LEU A 571 -1.38 -43.93 37.83
CA LEU A 571 -2.62 -43.78 37.07
C LEU A 571 -3.42 -42.55 37.51
N VAL A 572 -3.49 -42.30 38.82
CA VAL A 572 -4.13 -41.11 39.40
C VAL A 572 -3.36 -39.86 39.02
N LEU A 573 -2.03 -39.87 39.20
CA LEU A 573 -1.16 -38.74 38.84
C LEU A 573 -1.23 -38.39 37.35
N ASN A 574 -1.25 -39.39 36.46
CA ASN A 574 -1.42 -39.17 35.03
C ASN A 574 -2.78 -38.56 34.71
N LYS A 575 -3.84 -38.99 35.39
CA LYS A 575 -5.19 -38.44 35.17
C LYS A 575 -5.33 -37.02 35.67
N LEU A 576 -4.62 -36.64 36.74
CA LEU A 576 -4.59 -35.25 37.22
C LEU A 576 -4.02 -34.27 36.17
N MET A 577 -3.18 -34.74 35.24
CA MET A 577 -2.68 -33.91 34.14
C MET A 577 -3.75 -33.59 33.07
N ASP A 578 -4.81 -34.40 32.98
CA ASP A 578 -5.92 -34.16 32.05
C ASP A 578 -6.84 -33.01 32.51
N TYR A 579 -6.74 -32.56 33.77
CA TYR A 579 -7.52 -31.44 34.27
C TYR A 579 -7.06 -30.12 33.64
N PRO A 580 -7.97 -29.34 33.02
CA PRO A 580 -7.64 -28.02 32.52
C PRO A 580 -7.42 -27.04 33.67
N VAL A 581 -6.50 -26.09 33.47
CA VAL A 581 -6.39 -24.94 34.37
C VAL A 581 -7.55 -23.99 34.08
N ILE A 582 -8.54 -23.93 34.97
CA ILE A 582 -9.69 -23.02 34.85
C ILE A 582 -9.20 -21.57 35.04
N GLY A 583 -8.89 -20.89 33.93
CA GLY A 583 -8.62 -19.45 33.88
C GLY A 583 -9.76 -18.64 33.23
N GLY A 584 -9.85 -17.34 33.54
CA GLY A 584 -10.75 -16.40 32.84
C GLY A 584 -12.15 -16.20 33.45
N TYR A 585 -12.33 -16.46 34.74
CA TYR A 585 -13.53 -16.07 35.51
C TYR A 585 -13.65 -14.55 35.73
N ASN A 586 -12.57 -13.79 35.48
CA ASN A 586 -12.54 -12.33 35.43
C ASN A 586 -12.58 -11.85 33.96
N GLN A 587 -13.78 -11.66 33.40
CA GLN A 587 -13.93 -11.22 31.99
C GLN A 587 -13.72 -9.71 31.83
N LEU A 588 -13.84 -8.94 32.92
CA LEU A 588 -13.65 -7.49 32.97
C LEU A 588 -12.79 -7.13 34.19
N ASN A 589 -11.91 -6.13 34.05
CA ASN A 589 -11.00 -5.68 35.10
C ASN A 589 -11.79 -5.30 36.37
N ALA A 590 -11.24 -5.61 37.55
CA ALA A 590 -11.95 -5.83 38.82
C ALA A 590 -12.80 -4.67 39.38
N ASN A 591 -12.83 -3.49 38.73
CA ASN A 591 -13.41 -2.24 39.24
C ASN A 591 -14.54 -1.63 38.38
N LEU A 592 -15.06 -2.34 37.37
CA LEU A 592 -16.15 -1.83 36.54
C LEU A 592 -17.52 -2.01 37.24
N ASN A 593 -17.93 -0.99 37.99
CA ASN A 593 -19.27 -0.88 38.56
C ASN A 593 -20.33 -0.98 37.45
N GLY A 594 -21.47 -1.67 37.68
CA GLY A 594 -22.44 -2.01 36.62
C GLY A 594 -23.02 -0.83 35.84
N LYS A 595 -22.97 0.39 36.38
CA LYS A 595 -23.31 1.64 35.68
C LYS A 595 -22.22 2.12 34.71
N ILE A 596 -20.95 1.91 35.05
CA ILE A 596 -19.78 2.27 34.24
C ILE A 596 -19.65 1.30 33.07
N GLY A 597 -19.93 0.01 33.29
CA GLY A 597 -20.00 -0.99 32.21
C GLY A 597 -21.03 -0.64 31.14
N LEU A 598 -22.20 -0.15 31.53
CA LEU A 598 -23.25 0.26 30.59
C LEU A 598 -22.80 1.49 29.76
N ALA A 599 -22.07 2.43 30.36
CA ALA A 599 -21.48 3.57 29.64
C ALA A 599 -20.43 3.13 28.59
N PHE A 600 -19.59 2.15 28.92
CA PHE A 600 -18.66 1.54 27.95
C PHE A 600 -19.36 0.76 26.83
N GLY A 601 -20.50 0.14 27.12
CA GLY A 601 -21.34 -0.54 26.13
C GLY A 601 -22.07 0.41 25.15
N ILE A 602 -22.27 1.67 25.51
CA ILE A 602 -22.87 2.67 24.61
C ILE A 602 -21.82 3.23 23.62
N PHE A 603 -20.53 3.25 24.00
CA PHE A 603 -19.43 3.66 23.12
C PHE A 603 -19.04 2.55 22.13
N PHE A 604 -19.73 2.56 21.00
CA PHE A 604 -19.74 1.51 19.97
C PHE A 604 -18.40 1.06 19.37
N PRO A 605 -17.34 1.90 19.19
CA PRO A 605 -16.10 1.41 18.56
C PRO A 605 -15.25 0.51 19.47
N ILE A 606 -15.41 0.57 20.80
CA ILE A 606 -14.58 -0.20 21.76
C ILE A 606 -15.40 -1.30 22.45
N GLY A 607 -16.70 -1.10 22.67
CA GLY A 607 -17.54 -2.05 23.41
C GLY A 607 -17.84 -3.36 22.67
N LEU A 608 -17.98 -3.34 21.34
CA LEU A 608 -18.32 -4.53 20.54
C LEU A 608 -17.16 -5.54 20.43
N PRO A 609 -15.89 -5.11 20.18
CA PRO A 609 -14.74 -6.01 20.23
C PRO A 609 -14.54 -6.69 21.60
N VAL A 610 -14.72 -5.94 22.69
CA VAL A 610 -14.60 -6.47 24.07
C VAL A 610 -15.67 -7.51 24.36
N TYR A 611 -16.92 -7.28 23.91
CA TYR A 611 -18.00 -8.25 24.03
C TYR A 611 -17.74 -9.54 23.23
N LEU A 612 -17.21 -9.43 22.00
CA LEU A 612 -16.84 -10.61 21.19
C LEU A 612 -15.69 -11.41 21.83
N LEU A 613 -14.70 -10.75 22.43
CA LEU A 613 -13.64 -11.42 23.18
C LEU A 613 -14.18 -12.13 24.43
N ALA A 614 -15.05 -11.48 25.19
CA ALA A 614 -15.63 -12.06 26.41
C ALA A 614 -16.53 -13.26 26.10
N THR A 615 -17.33 -13.19 25.03
CA THR A 615 -18.17 -14.33 24.59
C THR A 615 -17.32 -15.51 24.11
N TYR A 616 -16.17 -15.26 23.47
CA TYR A 616 -15.21 -16.30 23.14
C TYR A 616 -14.58 -16.94 24.39
N GLN A 617 -14.15 -16.14 25.37
CA GLN A 617 -13.62 -16.65 26.64
C GLN A 617 -14.65 -17.49 27.40
N ARG A 618 -15.92 -17.09 27.41
CA ARG A 618 -17.01 -17.84 28.04
C ARG A 618 -17.27 -19.19 27.36
N LYS A 619 -17.17 -19.24 26.02
CA LYS A 619 -17.24 -20.51 25.27
C LYS A 619 -16.12 -21.46 25.71
N LEU A 620 -14.91 -20.94 25.89
CA LEU A 620 -13.75 -21.72 26.35
C LEU A 620 -13.95 -22.22 27.79
N LEU A 621 -14.33 -21.34 28.72
CA LEU A 621 -14.58 -21.67 30.12
C LEU A 621 -15.60 -22.81 30.26
N ARG A 622 -16.65 -22.79 29.42
CA ARG A 622 -17.67 -23.84 29.41
C ARG A 622 -17.13 -25.17 28.92
N HIS A 623 -16.23 -25.15 27.93
CA HIS A 623 -15.54 -26.35 27.48
C HIS A 623 -14.63 -26.92 28.58
N ASP A 624 -13.88 -26.06 29.26
CA ASP A 624 -13.01 -26.48 30.37
C ASP A 624 -13.83 -27.13 31.50
N ILE A 625 -14.98 -26.56 31.89
CA ILE A 625 -15.85 -27.13 32.91
C ILE A 625 -16.48 -28.46 32.46
N GLN A 626 -16.76 -28.64 31.16
CA GLN A 626 -17.16 -29.95 30.62
C GLN A 626 -16.05 -30.99 30.72
N VAL A 627 -14.79 -30.58 30.46
CA VAL A 627 -13.64 -31.46 30.61
C VAL A 627 -13.46 -31.84 32.08
N VAL A 628 -13.53 -30.88 33.02
CA VAL A 628 -13.47 -31.14 34.47
C VAL A 628 -14.54 -32.13 34.90
N GLN A 629 -15.80 -31.94 34.48
CA GLN A 629 -16.87 -32.88 34.79
C GLN A 629 -16.57 -34.30 34.29
N LYS A 630 -16.04 -34.42 33.06
CA LYS A 630 -15.69 -35.71 32.47
C LYS A 630 -14.50 -36.35 33.20
N THR A 631 -13.44 -35.59 33.47
CA THR A 631 -12.25 -36.09 34.15
C THR A 631 -12.53 -36.44 35.60
N SER A 632 -13.41 -35.72 36.31
CA SER A 632 -13.83 -36.07 37.66
C SER A 632 -14.57 -37.39 37.74
N ARG A 633 -15.49 -37.68 36.80
CA ARG A 633 -16.19 -38.98 36.72
C ARG A 633 -15.23 -40.12 36.37
N GLU A 634 -14.35 -39.92 35.39
CA GLU A 634 -13.35 -40.93 35.03
C GLU A 634 -12.36 -41.20 36.18
N LEU A 635 -12.03 -40.17 36.97
CA LEU A 635 -11.18 -40.30 38.15
C LEU A 635 -11.90 -41.03 39.29
N GLU A 636 -13.19 -40.74 39.50
CA GLU A 636 -14.03 -41.46 40.45
C GLU A 636 -14.11 -42.96 40.12
N ASP A 637 -14.37 -43.31 38.86
CA ASP A 637 -14.38 -44.69 38.38
C ASP A 637 -13.03 -45.38 38.59
N MET A 638 -11.92 -44.66 38.39
CA MET A 638 -10.58 -45.19 38.65
C MET A 638 -10.33 -45.42 40.14
N ILE A 639 -10.72 -44.49 41.02
CA ILE A 639 -10.55 -44.63 42.47
C ILE A 639 -11.40 -45.81 43.00
N ARG A 640 -12.66 -45.94 42.55
CA ARG A 640 -13.53 -47.08 42.90
C ARG A 640 -12.94 -48.42 42.48
N ASN A 641 -12.35 -48.50 41.28
CA ASN A 641 -11.69 -49.71 40.80
C ASN A 641 -10.39 -50.05 41.55
N LEU A 642 -9.74 -49.07 42.17
CA LEU A 642 -8.56 -49.28 43.01
C LEU A 642 -8.93 -49.79 44.40
N GLU A 643 -10.04 -49.30 44.99
CA GLU A 643 -10.56 -49.79 46.28
C GLU A 643 -11.11 -51.22 46.21
N ILE A 644 -11.63 -51.67 45.07
CA ILE A 644 -12.13 -53.05 44.89
C ILE A 644 -10.99 -54.08 44.78
N LYS A 645 -9.75 -53.62 44.50
CA LYS A 645 -8.57 -54.49 44.27
C LYS A 645 -7.67 -54.66 45.51
N ASN A 646 -7.84 -53.82 46.53
CA ASN A 646 -7.21 -53.93 47.84
C ASN A 646 -8.19 -54.54 48.83
#